data_AF-A0A1Y1YEU5-F1
#
_entry.id   AF-A0A1Y1YEU5-F1
#
_cell.length_a   1.000
_cell.length_b   1.000
_cell.length_c   1.000
_cell.angle_alpha   90.00
_cell.angle_beta   90.00
_cell.angle_gamma   90.00
#
_symmetry.space_group_name_H-M   'P 1'
#
loop_
_entity.id
_entity.type
_entity.pdbx_description
1 polymer ?
#
loop_
_entity_poly.entity_id
_entity_poly.type
_entity_poly.pdbx_seq_one_letter_code
_entity_poly.pdbx_strand_id
1 'polypeptide(L)'
;MGCCISSGISEERRTNDEIESQIRKDKLSQKNEIKMLLLGAGESGKSTIIRQMKLIHNNGYSALERESYKDIVYSNIVQSMRVILVAMVKLDIPLAVPSNATASEHIINHPIHIGQPGCQEFNIETFQAIKSLWNDSGVQCCFAKSSQYQLNDSAQYYFDAIERISAPDYLPTDQDVLRSRVKTTGITETNFEVSGTTYRMVDVGGQRSERKKWIHCFENVTAIIFLVAISEYDQTLVEDETVNRMQEALTLFDSICNSRWFVKTSIILFLNKIDLFKAKLPRSPLNKCFPDYKGGDNYQSACQYITERFMALQQSSKKQIYSHLTCATDTQQIKFVMNAVNDILVQANLRQCGLRQTSLAAQHTCKRAEPHRHESGSVLPAIIPHFIATTSFASLIVYLYESNTVNLALPNAIVPSLAVVVGLLLVFRTNTAYDRYYEGRRLWTTLRAAIRNLTRQFWTGVVEENKIDEAEKDHVIKLLLAFAIATKHHLRGENDVPHFELEQLLPPPLQFTSRVHYKTPNATNNLTQYRSSVEIDAEMGINLPLEIAFYVSMYVQKQLKSKKIEGPQNTTISNALSTMVDSFGSLERILRTPIPLAYNIHLKQSLYAYCSVLPFTLVKDLGWMTIPIIGIVAFMLFGIDGIGAEIENPFGYDWNDLPLDDFCNELQREVDYMTTKVPKKLPKHSLDNEPQSPPLIPI
;
A
#
# COMPACT_ATOMS: atom_id res chain seq x y z
N MET A 1 57.79 -28.86 37.71
CA MET A 1 57.29 -27.47 37.53
C MET A 1 56.77 -27.35 36.11
N GLY A 2 55.46 -27.31 35.91
CA GLY A 2 54.86 -27.28 34.56
C GLY A 2 53.33 -27.32 34.61
N CYS A 3 52.71 -26.31 35.24
CA CYS A 3 51.25 -26.16 35.28
C CYS A 3 50.75 -24.74 34.98
N CYS A 4 51.63 -23.78 34.67
CA CYS A 4 51.24 -22.36 34.54
C CYS A 4 51.04 -21.86 33.10
N ILE A 5 51.28 -22.68 32.06
CA ILE A 5 51.11 -22.28 30.65
C ILE A 5 49.76 -22.74 30.07
N SER A 6 49.11 -23.74 30.69
CA SER A 6 47.83 -24.30 30.22
C SER A 6 46.62 -23.41 30.53
N SER A 7 46.68 -22.54 31.53
CA SER A 7 45.54 -21.71 31.96
C SER A 7 45.30 -20.52 31.01
N GLY A 8 46.35 -19.85 30.54
CA GLY A 8 46.24 -18.71 29.62
C GLY A 8 45.63 -19.06 28.26
N ILE A 9 46.01 -20.22 27.70
CA ILE A 9 45.46 -20.73 26.43
C ILE A 9 43.96 -21.08 26.56
N SER A 10 43.52 -21.51 27.75
CA SER A 10 42.11 -21.84 28.02
C SER A 10 41.22 -20.60 28.15
N GLU A 11 41.72 -19.51 28.72
CA GLU A 11 41.01 -18.23 28.81
C GLU A 11 40.96 -17.49 27.47
N GLU A 12 42.05 -17.50 26.70
CA GLU A 12 42.06 -16.96 25.34
C GLU A 12 41.08 -17.69 24.43
N ARG A 13 41.03 -19.02 24.52
CA ARG A 13 40.08 -19.83 23.76
C ARG A 13 38.64 -19.55 24.16
N ARG A 14 38.36 -19.41 25.46
CA ARG A 14 37.02 -19.04 25.96
C ARG A 14 36.61 -17.64 25.49
N THR A 15 37.53 -16.68 25.54
CA THR A 15 37.30 -15.31 25.04
C THR A 15 37.02 -15.32 23.54
N ASN A 16 37.78 -16.12 22.77
CA ASN A 16 37.58 -16.26 21.34
C ASN A 16 36.22 -16.94 21.02
N ASP A 17 35.84 -17.98 21.76
CA ASP A 17 34.53 -18.64 21.62
C ASP A 17 33.36 -17.68 21.97
N GLU A 18 33.54 -16.82 22.99
CA GLU A 18 32.58 -15.77 23.34
C GLU A 18 32.47 -14.70 22.24
N ILE A 19 33.59 -14.25 21.68
CA ILE A 19 33.63 -13.33 20.54
C ILE A 19 32.96 -13.96 19.32
N GLU A 20 33.26 -15.22 18.99
CA GLU A 20 32.70 -15.91 17.83
C GLU A 20 31.19 -16.16 17.98
N SER A 21 30.74 -16.45 19.21
CA SER A 21 29.32 -16.52 19.57
C SER A 21 28.63 -15.16 19.40
N GLN A 22 29.26 -14.07 19.84
CA GLN A 22 28.74 -12.72 19.66
C GLN A 22 28.67 -12.32 18.18
N ILE A 23 29.72 -12.59 17.39
CA ILE A 23 29.74 -12.35 15.94
C ILE A 23 28.64 -13.15 15.24
N ARG A 24 28.38 -14.39 15.66
CA ARG A 24 27.30 -15.22 15.08
C ARG A 24 25.93 -14.64 15.40
N LYS A 25 25.70 -14.15 16.63
CA LYS A 25 24.47 -13.43 17.01
C LYS A 25 24.32 -12.14 16.22
N ASP A 26 25.39 -11.35 16.09
CA ASP A 26 25.39 -10.09 15.35
C ASP A 26 25.14 -10.29 13.84
N LYS A 27 25.66 -11.38 13.25
CA LYS A 27 25.35 -11.76 11.86
C LYS A 27 23.90 -12.18 11.68
N LEU A 28 23.29 -12.82 12.67
CA LEU A 28 21.87 -13.20 12.64
C LEU A 28 20.96 -11.97 12.79
N SER A 29 21.30 -11.04 13.69
CA SER A 29 20.55 -9.78 13.85
C SER A 29 20.69 -8.89 12.61
N GLN A 30 21.88 -8.81 11.99
CA GLN A 30 22.09 -8.10 10.73
C GLN A 30 21.29 -8.67 9.56
N LYS A 31 21.02 -9.99 9.53
CA LYS A 31 20.17 -10.60 8.48
C LYS A 31 18.71 -10.17 8.57
N ASN A 32 18.25 -9.79 9.77
CA ASN A 32 16.88 -9.30 10.01
C ASN A 32 16.82 -7.76 10.07
N GLU A 33 17.87 -7.08 9.60
CA GLU A 33 17.95 -5.63 9.54
C GLU A 33 17.70 -5.13 8.11
N ILE A 34 16.76 -4.21 7.95
CA ILE A 34 16.45 -3.54 6.68
C ILE A 34 17.07 -2.15 6.70
N LYS A 35 18.10 -1.94 5.88
CA LYS A 35 18.74 -0.63 5.72
C LYS A 35 18.03 0.18 4.62
N MET A 36 17.44 1.29 5.02
CA MET A 36 16.70 2.21 4.15
C MET A 36 17.44 3.54 4.03
N LEU A 37 17.68 3.99 2.80
CA LEU A 37 18.37 5.25 2.54
C LEU A 37 17.38 6.31 2.06
N LEU A 38 17.31 7.45 2.76
CA LEU A 38 16.45 8.58 2.38
C LEU A 38 17.24 9.56 1.51
N LEU A 39 16.86 9.70 0.24
CA LEU A 39 17.51 10.61 -0.71
C LEU A 39 16.51 11.64 -1.24
N GLY A 40 17.03 12.73 -1.79
CA GLY A 40 16.22 13.79 -2.40
C GLY A 40 16.84 15.16 -2.18
N ALA A 41 16.38 16.16 -2.94
CA ALA A 41 16.85 17.55 -2.84
C ALA A 41 16.65 18.14 -1.44
N GLY A 42 17.26 19.29 -1.15
CA GLY A 42 16.99 20.05 0.08
C GLY A 42 15.48 20.27 0.27
N GLU A 43 15.00 20.28 1.50
CA GLU A 43 13.59 20.58 1.85
C GLU A 43 12.52 19.61 1.31
N SER A 44 12.90 18.53 0.63
CA SER A 44 11.97 17.50 0.10
C SER A 44 11.14 16.75 1.17
N GLY A 45 11.49 16.84 2.46
CA GLY A 45 10.76 16.21 3.57
C GLY A 45 11.41 14.96 4.18
N LYS A 46 12.70 14.70 3.90
CA LYS A 46 13.44 13.51 4.42
C LYS A 46 13.38 13.41 5.95
N SER A 47 13.84 14.45 6.63
CA SER A 47 13.85 14.50 8.10
C SER A 47 12.43 14.47 8.68
N THR A 48 11.43 14.97 7.97
CA THR A 48 10.01 14.86 8.37
C THR A 48 9.54 13.40 8.37
N ILE A 49 9.93 12.60 7.37
CA ILE A 49 9.63 11.15 7.35
C ILE A 49 10.28 10.42 8.53
N ILE A 50 11.51 10.76 8.90
CA ILE A 50 12.18 10.15 10.05
C ILE A 50 11.47 10.53 11.36
N ARG A 51 11.08 11.79 11.49
CA ARG A 51 10.26 12.25 12.62
C ARG A 51 8.92 11.51 12.70
N GLN A 52 8.28 11.25 11.55
CA GLN A 52 7.08 10.42 11.50
C GLN A 52 7.35 8.99 11.98
N MET A 53 8.47 8.35 11.60
CA MET A 53 8.78 7.01 12.11
C MET A 53 8.92 6.98 13.62
N LYS A 54 9.57 8.00 14.20
CA LYS A 54 9.65 8.12 15.66
C LYS A 54 8.26 8.27 16.28
N LEU A 55 7.41 9.11 15.69
CA LEU A 55 6.04 9.32 16.16
C LEU A 55 5.18 8.05 16.07
N ILE A 56 5.33 7.26 15.01
CA ILE A 56 4.52 6.09 14.73
C ILE A 56 4.99 4.85 15.50
N HIS A 57 6.31 4.64 15.61
CA HIS A 57 6.90 3.39 16.06
C HIS A 57 7.71 3.49 17.36
N ASN A 58 8.01 4.69 17.87
CA ASN A 58 8.91 4.86 19.01
C ASN A 58 8.31 5.76 20.11
N ASN A 59 7.06 5.46 20.52
CA ASN A 59 6.33 6.11 21.61
C ASN A 59 6.20 7.65 21.53
N GLY A 60 6.44 8.26 20.37
CA GLY A 60 6.30 9.70 20.18
C GLY A 60 7.45 10.53 20.72
N TYR A 61 7.13 11.79 21.05
CA TYR A 61 8.07 12.74 21.64
C TYR A 61 7.73 12.99 23.09
N SER A 62 8.72 12.83 23.98
CA SER A 62 8.59 13.16 25.39
C SER A 62 8.45 14.68 25.60
N ALA A 63 7.94 15.09 26.77
CA ALA A 63 7.81 16.50 27.11
C ALA A 63 9.16 17.25 27.08
N LEU A 64 10.23 16.61 27.55
CA LEU A 64 11.59 17.16 27.52
C LEU A 64 12.10 17.38 26.09
N GLU A 65 11.81 16.43 25.20
CA GLU A 65 12.18 16.57 23.79
C GLU A 65 11.37 17.67 23.12
N ARG A 66 10.06 17.74 23.37
CA ARG A 66 9.20 18.81 22.85
C ARG A 66 9.68 20.18 23.30
N GLU A 67 10.13 20.32 24.54
CA GLU A 67 10.70 21.57 25.06
C GLU A 67 11.91 22.02 24.25
N SER A 68 12.79 21.08 23.85
CA SER A 68 13.95 21.39 22.98
C SER A 68 13.58 21.92 21.59
N TYR A 69 12.34 21.68 21.13
CA TYR A 69 11.86 22.20 19.85
C TYR A 69 11.30 23.63 19.92
N LYS A 70 11.07 24.19 21.12
CA LYS A 70 10.56 25.57 21.25
C LYS A 70 11.44 26.58 20.53
N ASP A 71 12.73 26.57 20.85
CA ASP A 71 13.70 27.53 20.28
C ASP A 71 13.76 27.40 18.75
N ILE A 72 13.64 26.18 18.23
CA ILE A 72 13.61 25.90 16.80
C ILE A 72 12.34 26.50 16.17
N VAL A 73 11.17 26.25 16.77
CA VAL A 73 9.89 26.77 16.28
C VAL A 73 9.91 28.29 16.27
N TYR A 74 10.31 28.92 17.38
CA TYR A 74 10.35 30.37 17.49
C TYR A 74 11.34 31.00 16.49
N SER A 75 12.54 30.42 16.36
CA SER A 75 13.53 30.83 15.37
C SER A 75 12.96 30.75 13.95
N ASN A 76 12.24 29.67 13.61
CA ASN A 76 11.61 29.51 12.31
C ASN A 76 10.54 30.57 12.02
N ILE A 77 9.77 30.98 13.02
CA ILE A 77 8.72 32.01 12.89
C ILE A 77 9.37 33.36 12.57
N VAL A 78 10.31 33.81 13.40
CA VAL A 78 10.99 35.10 13.22
C VAL A 78 11.71 35.14 11.87
N GLN A 79 12.46 34.07 11.54
CA GLN A 79 13.17 33.99 10.27
C GLN A 79 12.20 34.04 9.07
N SER A 80 11.06 33.34 9.14
CA SER A 80 10.08 33.35 8.06
C SER A 80 9.47 34.73 7.85
N MET A 81 9.15 35.46 8.94
CA MET A 81 8.60 36.81 8.83
C MET A 81 9.64 37.78 8.27
N ARG A 82 10.89 37.70 8.74
CA ARG A 82 11.99 38.50 8.20
C ARG A 82 12.18 38.32 6.69
N VAL A 83 12.12 37.07 6.22
CA VAL A 83 12.23 36.76 4.78
C VAL A 83 11.11 37.46 3.99
N ILE A 84 9.87 37.44 4.49
CA ILE A 84 8.74 38.12 3.83
C ILE A 84 8.97 39.63 3.80
N LEU A 85 9.40 40.25 4.90
CA LEU A 85 9.66 41.69 4.97
C LEU A 85 10.79 42.13 4.02
N VAL A 86 11.87 41.35 3.92
CA VAL A 86 12.95 41.62 2.96
C VAL A 86 12.43 41.46 1.52
N ALA A 87 11.60 40.45 1.26
CA ALA A 87 10.99 40.25 -0.04
C ALA A 87 10.01 41.38 -0.42
N MET A 88 9.30 41.98 0.54
CA MET A 88 8.44 43.14 0.31
C MET A 88 9.23 44.31 -0.28
N VAL A 89 10.41 44.60 0.27
CA VAL A 89 11.32 45.63 -0.27
C VAL A 89 11.80 45.26 -1.67
N LYS A 90 12.21 44.00 -1.89
CA LYS A 90 12.69 43.53 -3.21
C LYS A 90 11.60 43.57 -4.30
N LEU A 91 10.35 43.33 -3.92
CA LEU A 91 9.20 43.25 -4.83
C LEU A 91 8.39 44.56 -4.90
N ASP A 92 8.87 45.61 -4.23
CA ASP A 92 8.23 46.93 -4.15
C ASP A 92 6.76 46.86 -3.67
N ILE A 93 6.53 46.11 -2.58
CA ILE A 93 5.22 45.94 -1.95
C ILE A 93 5.22 46.72 -0.62
N PRO A 94 4.49 47.85 -0.50
CA PRO A 94 4.43 48.60 0.74
C PRO A 94 3.59 47.88 1.81
N LEU A 95 3.86 48.19 3.08
CA LEU A 95 2.95 47.85 4.18
C LEU A 95 1.63 48.60 4.00
N ALA A 96 0.51 47.91 4.18
CA ALA A 96 -0.80 48.53 4.07
C ALA A 96 -1.11 49.43 5.28
N VAL A 97 -0.60 49.07 6.45
CA VAL A 97 -0.78 49.82 7.69
C VAL A 97 0.54 50.50 8.06
N PRO A 98 0.64 51.85 8.03
CA PRO A 98 1.88 52.57 8.33
C PRO A 98 2.43 52.32 9.73
N SER A 99 1.58 52.08 10.73
CA SER A 99 2.03 51.78 12.10
C SER A 99 2.83 50.47 12.21
N ASN A 100 2.66 49.55 11.25
CA ASN A 100 3.44 48.32 11.18
C ASN A 100 4.91 48.54 10.80
N ALA A 101 5.34 49.76 10.43
CA ALA A 101 6.74 50.06 10.14
C ALA A 101 7.65 49.78 11.35
N THR A 102 7.20 50.14 12.56
CA THR A 102 7.93 49.87 13.81
C THR A 102 8.03 48.37 14.11
N ALA A 103 6.93 47.63 13.92
CA ALA A 103 6.90 46.18 14.05
C ALA A 103 7.84 45.50 13.03
N SER A 104 7.87 45.98 11.79
CA SER A 104 8.78 45.50 10.74
C SER A 104 10.24 45.70 11.12
N GLU A 105 10.61 46.91 11.56
CA GLU A 105 11.97 47.23 12.00
C GLU A 105 12.39 46.38 13.20
N HIS A 106 11.49 46.18 14.17
CA HIS A 106 11.73 45.30 15.31
C HIS A 106 12.05 43.86 14.87
N ILE A 107 11.27 43.27 13.95
CA ILE A 107 11.50 41.91 13.45
C ILE A 107 12.77 41.81 12.59
N ILE A 108 13.10 42.83 11.80
CA ILE A 108 14.33 42.87 11.00
C ILE A 108 15.57 42.88 11.90
N ASN A 109 15.55 43.70 12.97
CA ASN A 109 16.68 43.89 13.87
C ASN A 109 16.77 42.85 14.99
N HIS A 110 15.74 42.00 15.17
CA HIS A 110 15.74 40.99 16.22
C HIS A 110 16.92 40.01 16.07
N PRO A 111 17.69 39.68 17.11
CA PRO A 111 18.75 38.68 16.98
C PRO A 111 18.16 37.29 16.74
N ILE A 112 18.73 36.53 15.81
CA ILE A 112 18.35 35.13 15.55
C ILE A 112 19.47 34.24 16.10
N HIS A 113 19.28 33.73 17.32
CA HIS A 113 20.14 32.70 17.89
C HIS A 113 19.59 31.33 17.50
N ILE A 114 20.39 30.51 16.83
CA ILE A 114 20.03 29.13 16.48
C ILE A 114 20.84 28.20 17.41
N GLY A 115 20.15 27.43 18.24
CA GLY A 115 20.75 26.27 18.93
C GLY A 115 21.56 26.53 20.19
N GLN A 116 21.31 27.64 20.92
CA GLN A 116 21.83 27.83 22.28
C GLN A 116 20.71 27.63 23.31
N PRO A 117 20.72 26.51 24.06
CA PRO A 117 19.69 26.22 25.04
C PRO A 117 19.73 27.25 26.19
N GLY A 118 18.56 27.81 26.53
CA GLY A 118 18.37 28.69 27.69
C GLY A 118 18.61 30.18 27.45
N CYS A 119 18.84 30.63 26.21
CA CYS A 119 19.16 32.04 25.91
C CYS A 119 18.00 32.88 25.35
N GLN A 120 16.81 32.30 25.16
CA GLN A 120 15.68 33.01 24.56
C GLN A 120 14.46 33.02 25.50
N GLU A 121 14.46 33.97 26.45
CA GLU A 121 13.20 34.49 26.97
C GLU A 121 12.52 35.26 25.83
N PHE A 122 11.66 34.57 25.07
CA PHE A 122 10.99 35.19 23.92
C PHE A 122 9.99 36.25 24.38
N ASN A 123 10.23 37.48 23.95
CA ASN A 123 9.43 38.66 24.30
C ASN A 123 8.05 38.63 23.62
N ILE A 124 7.00 38.84 24.42
CA ILE A 124 5.59 38.97 23.98
C ILE A 124 5.45 40.02 22.87
N GLU A 125 6.25 41.10 22.92
CA GLU A 125 6.27 42.16 21.91
C GLU A 125 6.60 41.62 20.50
N THR A 126 7.50 40.63 20.40
CA THR A 126 7.85 39.99 19.11
C THR A 126 6.64 39.27 18.51
N PHE A 127 5.89 38.53 19.33
CA PHE A 127 4.70 37.82 18.87
C PHE A 127 3.58 38.78 18.46
N GLN A 128 3.40 39.87 19.20
CA GLN A 128 2.45 40.92 18.85
C GLN A 128 2.82 41.61 17.53
N ALA A 129 4.11 41.91 17.32
CA ALA A 129 4.61 42.45 16.07
C ALA A 129 4.34 41.51 14.90
N ILE A 130 4.67 40.21 15.04
CA ILE A 130 4.40 39.19 14.00
C ILE A 130 2.90 39.09 13.71
N LYS A 131 2.05 39.08 14.73
CA LYS A 131 0.60 39.02 14.58
C LYS A 131 0.07 40.25 13.83
N SER A 132 0.53 41.45 14.18
CA SER A 132 0.14 42.69 13.52
C SER A 132 0.57 42.72 12.06
N LEU A 133 1.80 42.26 11.77
CA LEU A 133 2.33 42.15 10.42
C LEU A 133 1.60 41.09 9.60
N TRP A 134 1.29 39.92 10.16
CA TRP A 134 0.59 38.87 9.43
C TRP A 134 -0.82 39.29 9.00
N ASN A 135 -1.48 40.14 9.78
CA ASN A 135 -2.78 40.71 9.43
C ASN A 135 -2.70 41.86 8.40
N ASP A 136 -1.50 42.34 8.04
CA ASP A 136 -1.31 43.38 7.05
C ASP A 136 -1.53 42.84 5.62
N SER A 137 -2.39 43.49 4.84
CA SER A 137 -2.69 43.05 3.48
C SER A 137 -1.48 43.13 2.54
N GLY A 138 -0.51 44.01 2.79
CA GLY A 138 0.75 44.07 2.06
C GLY A 138 1.62 42.84 2.32
N VAL A 139 1.70 42.40 3.58
CA VAL A 139 2.40 41.16 3.98
C VAL A 139 1.72 39.94 3.35
N GLN A 140 0.39 39.86 3.40
CA GLN A 140 -0.39 38.79 2.74
C GLN A 140 -0.17 38.76 1.22
N CYS A 141 -0.13 39.94 0.58
CA CYS A 141 0.17 40.07 -0.86
C CYS A 141 1.58 39.55 -1.19
N CYS A 142 2.58 39.89 -0.38
CA CYS A 142 3.94 39.39 -0.54
C CYS A 142 4.04 37.88 -0.32
N PHE A 143 3.35 37.35 0.69
CA PHE A 143 3.28 35.92 0.96
C PHE A 143 2.66 35.13 -0.21
N ALA A 144 1.63 35.68 -0.87
CA ALA A 144 1.03 35.07 -2.06
C ALA A 144 2.02 34.94 -3.24
N LYS A 145 3.10 35.73 -3.25
CA LYS A 145 4.20 35.68 -4.21
C LYS A 145 5.43 34.90 -3.70
N SER A 146 5.26 34.07 -2.66
CA SER A 146 6.35 33.31 -2.03
C SER A 146 7.09 32.33 -2.95
N SER A 147 6.61 32.03 -4.15
CA SER A 147 7.39 31.27 -5.14
C SER A 147 8.56 32.07 -5.74
N GLN A 148 8.55 33.40 -5.63
CA GLN A 148 9.59 34.29 -6.17
C GLN A 148 10.80 34.47 -5.24
N TYR A 149 10.75 33.92 -4.02
CA TYR A 149 11.82 34.01 -3.03
C TYR A 149 11.84 32.77 -2.12
N GLN A 150 12.85 32.66 -1.27
CA GLN A 150 13.12 31.45 -0.49
C GLN A 150 12.41 31.48 0.88
N LEU A 151 11.14 31.11 0.91
CA LEU A 151 10.34 31.03 2.15
C LEU A 151 10.21 29.58 2.65
N ASN A 152 10.11 29.41 3.97
CA ASN A 152 9.79 28.12 4.57
C ASN A 152 8.31 27.76 4.38
N ASP A 153 8.01 26.55 3.92
CA ASP A 153 6.64 26.08 3.68
C ASP A 153 5.75 26.10 4.93
N SER A 154 6.34 25.91 6.11
CA SER A 154 5.63 25.93 7.40
C SER A 154 5.27 27.33 7.88
N ALA A 155 5.67 28.40 7.18
CA ALA A 155 5.51 29.79 7.64
C ALA A 155 4.05 30.13 7.98
N GLN A 156 3.12 29.89 7.05
CA GLN A 156 1.70 30.16 7.25
C GLN A 156 1.14 29.41 8.47
N TYR A 157 1.45 28.12 8.61
CA TYR A 157 0.98 27.32 9.74
C TYR A 157 1.35 27.92 11.09
N TYR A 158 2.58 28.42 11.23
CA TYR A 158 3.00 29.01 12.49
C TYR A 158 2.42 30.42 12.71
N PHE A 159 2.28 31.23 11.65
CA PHE A 159 1.65 32.55 11.78
C PHE A 159 0.17 32.45 12.13
N ASP A 160 -0.55 31.51 11.52
CA ASP A 160 -1.96 31.25 11.83
C ASP A 160 -2.15 30.73 13.26
N ALA A 161 -1.13 30.04 13.81
CA ALA A 161 -1.12 29.51 15.17
C ALA A 161 -0.40 30.40 16.20
N ILE A 162 -0.08 31.66 15.86
CA ILE A 162 0.80 32.51 16.67
C ILE A 162 0.27 32.74 18.08
N GLU A 163 -1.05 32.84 18.25
CA GLU A 163 -1.68 33.02 19.56
C GLU A 163 -1.41 31.83 20.49
N ARG A 164 -1.63 30.61 19.99
CA ARG A 164 -1.35 29.36 20.72
C ARG A 164 0.13 29.22 21.06
N ILE A 165 1.00 29.60 20.12
CA ILE A 165 2.46 29.49 20.27
C ILE A 165 3.01 30.52 21.26
N SER A 166 2.36 31.68 21.37
CA SER A 166 2.75 32.76 22.30
C SER A 166 2.28 32.55 23.75
N ALA A 167 1.53 31.47 24.03
CA ALA A 167 1.03 31.19 25.37
C ALA A 167 2.18 30.84 26.35
N PRO A 168 2.13 31.28 27.63
CA PRO A 168 3.21 31.03 28.60
C PRO A 168 3.49 29.54 28.86
N ASP A 169 2.45 28.71 28.77
CA ASP A 169 2.47 27.27 28.96
C ASP A 169 2.56 26.50 27.63
N TYR A 170 2.86 27.18 26.52
CA TYR A 170 3.02 26.55 25.22
C TYR A 170 4.02 25.40 25.31
N LEU A 171 3.64 24.24 24.78
CA LEU A 171 4.53 23.11 24.54
C LEU A 171 4.32 22.67 23.09
N PRO A 172 5.38 22.54 22.27
CA PRO A 172 5.25 22.13 20.88
C PRO A 172 4.46 20.83 20.75
N THR A 173 3.44 20.85 19.90
CA THR A 173 2.68 19.66 19.53
C THR A 173 3.49 18.81 18.55
N ASP A 174 3.06 17.57 18.32
CA ASP A 174 3.69 16.72 17.30
C ASP A 174 3.69 17.41 15.93
N GLN A 175 2.65 18.20 15.61
CA GLN A 175 2.59 18.93 14.35
C GLN A 175 3.57 20.10 14.28
N ASP A 176 3.85 20.77 15.40
CA ASP A 176 4.89 21.80 15.48
C ASP A 176 6.28 21.18 15.28
N VAL A 177 6.51 20.02 15.89
CA VAL A 177 7.77 19.26 15.74
C VAL A 177 7.95 18.78 14.30
N LEU A 178 6.92 18.21 13.67
CA LEU A 178 6.96 17.72 12.29
C LEU A 178 7.23 18.85 11.29
N ARG A 179 6.67 20.05 11.52
CA ARG A 179 6.81 21.24 10.67
C ARG A 179 8.05 22.06 10.94
N SER A 180 8.76 21.80 12.04
CA SER A 180 9.96 22.53 12.41
C SER A 180 11.09 22.26 11.41
N ARG A 181 11.85 23.28 11.10
CA ARG A 181 12.91 23.26 10.09
C ARG A 181 14.26 23.43 10.74
N VAL A 182 15.06 22.38 10.63
CA VAL A 182 16.48 22.36 10.96
C VAL A 182 17.23 21.90 9.72
N LYS A 183 18.31 22.58 9.36
CA LYS A 183 19.15 22.16 8.24
C LYS A 183 19.91 20.90 8.66
N THR A 184 19.61 19.77 8.05
CA THR A 184 20.32 18.50 8.28
C THR A 184 21.73 18.59 7.69
N THR A 185 22.73 18.39 8.54
CA THR A 185 24.15 18.32 8.17
C THR A 185 24.68 16.93 8.48
N GLY A 186 25.54 16.40 7.59
CA GLY A 186 26.10 15.06 7.75
C GLY A 186 25.10 13.93 7.48
N ILE A 187 25.33 12.81 8.17
CA ILE A 187 24.59 11.56 8.03
C ILE A 187 24.09 11.19 9.43
N THR A 188 22.80 10.95 9.58
CA THR A 188 22.20 10.51 10.84
C THR A 188 21.45 9.21 10.62
N GLU A 189 21.74 8.20 11.43
CA GLU A 189 21.04 6.92 11.40
C GLU A 189 20.01 6.86 12.52
N THR A 190 18.82 6.35 12.21
CA THR A 190 17.74 6.15 13.18
C THR A 190 17.20 4.74 13.03
N ASN A 191 17.17 4.02 14.15
CA ASN A 191 16.70 2.64 14.19
C ASN A 191 15.32 2.59 14.85
N PHE A 192 14.45 1.75 14.31
CA PHE A 192 13.15 1.45 14.90
C PHE A 192 12.75 0.00 14.57
N GLU A 193 11.91 -0.59 15.40
CA GLU A 193 11.45 -1.96 15.25
C GLU A 193 9.99 -1.97 14.80
N VAL A 194 9.69 -2.71 13.73
CA VAL A 194 8.32 -2.90 13.24
C VAL A 194 8.08 -4.39 13.02
N SER A 195 7.09 -4.95 13.73
CA SER A 195 6.69 -6.36 13.58
C SER A 195 7.85 -7.35 13.70
N GLY A 196 8.79 -7.09 14.63
CA GLY A 196 9.98 -7.94 14.86
C GLY A 196 11.10 -7.80 13.82
N THR A 197 11.01 -6.84 12.90
CA THR A 197 12.08 -6.50 11.95
C THR A 197 12.68 -5.15 12.32
N THR A 198 14.01 -5.07 12.33
CA THR A 198 14.74 -3.82 12.65
C THR A 198 14.94 -3.01 11.38
N TYR A 199 14.45 -1.78 11.37
CA TYR A 199 14.63 -0.83 10.27
C TYR A 199 15.69 0.19 10.66
N ARG A 200 16.74 0.30 9.83
CA ARG A 200 17.76 1.33 9.92
C ARG A 200 17.52 2.36 8.82
N MET A 201 16.97 3.51 9.19
CA MET A 201 16.82 4.64 8.27
C MET A 201 18.01 5.58 8.35
N VAL A 202 18.57 5.91 7.19
CA VAL A 202 19.71 6.83 7.06
C VAL A 202 19.21 8.13 6.45
N ASP A 203 19.23 9.21 7.23
CA ASP A 203 19.05 10.59 6.72
C ASP A 203 20.37 11.14 6.22
N VAL A 204 20.32 11.84 5.11
CA VAL A 204 21.46 12.60 4.59
C VAL A 204 21.02 14.00 4.18
N GLY A 205 21.92 14.97 4.35
CA GLY A 205 21.68 16.34 3.88
C GLY A 205 21.36 16.38 2.38
N GLY A 206 20.26 17.07 2.01
CA GLY A 206 19.79 17.15 0.62
C GLY A 206 20.44 18.24 -0.24
N GLN A 207 21.11 19.20 0.39
CA GLN A 207 21.75 20.35 -0.26
C GLN A 207 22.97 19.91 -1.05
N ARG A 208 23.32 20.66 -2.11
CA ARG A 208 24.42 20.29 -3.03
C ARG A 208 25.76 20.05 -2.30
N SER A 209 26.06 20.85 -1.27
CA SER A 209 27.26 20.73 -0.43
C SER A 209 27.34 19.40 0.33
N GLU A 210 26.21 18.84 0.73
CA GLU A 210 26.13 17.63 1.56
C GLU A 210 26.17 16.34 0.73
N ARG A 211 25.85 16.39 -0.57
CA ARG A 211 25.75 15.20 -1.44
C ARG A 211 27.05 14.43 -1.61
N LYS A 212 28.21 15.08 -1.45
CA LYS A 212 29.52 14.42 -1.46
C LYS A 212 29.64 13.34 -0.38
N LYS A 213 28.87 13.46 0.72
CA LYS A 213 28.88 12.50 1.84
C LYS A 213 28.01 11.26 1.57
N TRP A 214 27.11 11.31 0.59
CA TRP A 214 26.13 10.24 0.34
C TRP A 214 26.78 8.89 0.01
N ILE A 215 27.91 8.90 -0.69
CA ILE A 215 28.57 7.65 -1.10
C ILE A 215 28.96 6.77 0.11
N HIS A 216 29.17 7.37 1.28
CA HIS A 216 29.54 6.65 2.51
C HIS A 216 28.41 5.77 3.08
N CYS A 217 27.16 5.95 2.64
CA CYS A 217 26.04 5.15 3.11
C CYS A 217 25.43 4.22 2.05
N PHE A 218 26.02 4.13 0.85
CA PHE A 218 25.47 3.36 -0.28
C PHE A 218 25.66 1.84 -0.18
N GLU A 219 26.55 1.38 0.69
CA GLU A 219 26.77 -0.06 0.89
C GLU A 219 25.61 -0.74 1.61
N ASN A 220 25.25 -1.94 1.13
CA ASN A 220 24.25 -2.84 1.72
C ASN A 220 22.89 -2.18 1.96
N VAL A 221 22.48 -1.25 1.10
CA VAL A 221 21.15 -0.62 1.15
C VAL A 221 20.11 -1.56 0.56
N THR A 222 19.11 -1.94 1.36
CA THR A 222 17.99 -2.78 0.94
C THR A 222 17.05 -2.02 0.00
N ALA A 223 16.74 -0.77 0.34
CA ALA A 223 15.90 0.10 -0.48
C ALA A 223 16.20 1.59 -0.30
N ILE A 224 15.87 2.35 -1.34
CA ILE A 224 15.95 3.81 -1.34
C ILE A 224 14.55 4.37 -1.28
N ILE A 225 14.30 5.29 -0.34
CA ILE A 225 13.15 6.21 -0.43
C ILE A 225 13.68 7.51 -1.02
N PHE A 226 13.26 7.82 -2.24
CA PHE A 226 13.59 9.07 -2.90
C PHE A 226 12.43 10.05 -2.76
N LEU A 227 12.67 11.19 -2.12
CA LEU A 227 11.66 12.20 -1.85
C LEU A 227 11.77 13.39 -2.82
N VAL A 228 10.63 13.78 -3.37
CA VAL A 228 10.46 14.93 -4.25
C VAL A 228 9.39 15.83 -3.66
N ALA A 229 9.70 17.12 -3.46
CA ALA A 229 8.68 18.10 -3.13
C ALA A 229 7.96 18.57 -4.40
N ILE A 230 6.78 18.01 -4.68
CA ILE A 230 6.09 18.32 -5.94
C ILE A 230 5.55 19.74 -5.99
N SER A 231 5.39 20.40 -4.84
CA SER A 231 5.00 21.80 -4.72
C SER A 231 6.06 22.80 -5.18
N GLU A 232 7.30 22.38 -5.42
CA GLU A 232 8.45 23.26 -5.72
C GLU A 232 8.68 23.45 -7.23
N TYR A 233 7.70 23.10 -8.07
CA TYR A 233 7.79 23.19 -9.53
C TYR A 233 8.02 24.60 -10.07
N ASP A 234 7.62 25.63 -9.33
CA ASP A 234 7.73 27.04 -9.70
C ASP A 234 8.78 27.81 -8.88
N GLN A 235 9.69 27.08 -8.21
CA GLN A 235 10.72 27.66 -7.35
C GLN A 235 12.13 27.37 -7.88
N THR A 236 13.09 28.21 -7.49
CA THR A 236 14.52 28.04 -7.77
C THR A 236 15.29 27.58 -6.54
N LEU A 237 16.49 27.03 -6.72
CA LEU A 237 17.32 26.57 -5.61
C LEU A 237 17.82 27.74 -4.74
N VAL A 238 18.02 27.46 -3.46
CA VAL A 238 18.64 28.44 -2.54
C VAL A 238 20.11 28.66 -2.93
N GLU A 239 20.79 27.59 -3.35
CA GLU A 239 22.20 27.63 -3.72
C GLU A 239 22.45 28.21 -5.12
N ASP A 240 21.40 28.28 -5.95
CA ASP A 240 21.50 28.69 -7.36
C ASP A 240 20.13 29.19 -7.86
N GLU A 241 19.95 30.51 -7.89
CA GLU A 241 18.69 31.15 -8.29
C GLU A 241 18.32 30.93 -9.76
N THR A 242 19.22 30.37 -10.59
CA THR A 242 18.96 30.11 -12.01
C THR A 242 18.36 28.73 -12.26
N VAL A 243 18.49 27.81 -11.30
CA VAL A 243 18.08 26.41 -11.46
C VAL A 243 16.74 26.17 -10.77
N ASN A 244 15.78 25.67 -11.54
CA ASN A 244 14.48 25.24 -11.02
C ASN A 244 14.62 24.00 -10.10
N ARG A 245 13.93 24.01 -8.96
CA ARG A 245 14.03 22.94 -7.95
C ARG A 245 13.51 21.59 -8.44
N MET A 246 12.42 21.56 -9.21
CA MET A 246 11.89 20.32 -9.79
C MET A 246 12.85 19.74 -10.84
N GLN A 247 13.47 20.60 -11.66
CA GLN A 247 14.47 20.15 -12.64
C GLN A 247 15.73 19.59 -11.96
N GLU A 248 16.16 20.19 -10.85
CA GLU A 248 17.21 19.62 -10.00
C GLU A 248 16.81 18.25 -9.44
N ALA A 249 15.57 18.10 -8.97
CA ALA A 249 15.06 16.83 -8.46
C ALA A 249 15.03 15.72 -9.53
N LEU A 250 14.63 16.05 -10.77
CA LEU A 250 14.66 15.12 -11.91
C LEU A 250 16.11 14.69 -12.24
N THR A 251 17.03 15.66 -12.36
CA THR A 251 18.46 15.38 -12.62
C THR A 251 19.07 14.51 -11.52
N LEU A 252 18.75 14.82 -10.26
CA LEU A 252 19.21 14.06 -9.11
C LEU A 252 18.63 12.64 -9.13
N PHE A 253 17.34 12.49 -9.41
CA PHE A 253 16.70 11.18 -9.50
C PHE A 253 17.31 10.32 -10.61
N ASP A 254 17.52 10.88 -11.80
CA ASP A 254 18.17 10.20 -12.92
C ASP A 254 19.54 9.63 -12.50
N SER A 255 20.37 10.44 -11.84
CA SER A 255 21.70 10.03 -11.37
C SER A 255 21.66 8.90 -10.34
N ILE A 256 20.65 8.85 -9.47
CA ILE A 256 20.48 7.81 -8.45
C ILE A 256 19.85 6.55 -9.06
N CYS A 257 18.81 6.72 -9.87
CA CYS A 257 18.09 5.64 -10.51
C CYS A 257 19.01 4.82 -11.41
N ASN A 258 19.91 5.48 -12.13
CA ASN A 258 20.81 4.85 -13.09
C ASN A 258 22.25 4.64 -12.52
N SER A 259 22.43 4.83 -11.20
CA SER A 259 23.71 4.58 -10.52
C SER A 259 24.07 3.09 -10.46
N ARG A 260 25.35 2.78 -10.72
CA ARG A 260 25.93 1.42 -10.57
C ARG A 260 25.80 0.83 -9.17
N TRP A 261 25.72 1.68 -8.15
CA TRP A 261 25.58 1.25 -6.75
C TRP A 261 24.21 0.65 -6.46
N PHE A 262 23.18 1.01 -7.25
CA PHE A 262 21.79 0.70 -6.95
C PHE A 262 21.10 -0.15 -8.02
N VAL A 263 21.87 -0.94 -8.78
CA VAL A 263 21.33 -1.77 -9.87
C VAL A 263 20.28 -2.77 -9.36
N LYS A 264 20.50 -3.33 -8.15
CA LYS A 264 19.62 -4.34 -7.53
C LYS A 264 18.75 -3.79 -6.39
N THR A 265 18.85 -2.50 -6.10
CA THR A 265 18.16 -1.85 -4.97
C THR A 265 16.80 -1.36 -5.41
N SER A 266 15.75 -1.70 -4.65
CA SER A 266 14.40 -1.19 -4.88
C SER A 266 14.34 0.31 -4.61
N ILE A 267 13.67 1.06 -5.49
CA ILE A 267 13.46 2.51 -5.29
C ILE A 267 11.97 2.75 -5.04
N ILE A 268 11.69 3.46 -3.96
CA ILE A 268 10.37 3.95 -3.61
C ILE A 268 10.41 5.47 -3.80
N LEU A 269 9.59 5.99 -4.69
CA LEU A 269 9.49 7.39 -5.03
C LEU A 269 8.34 8.03 -4.25
N PHE A 270 8.65 8.95 -3.35
CA PHE A 270 7.67 9.76 -2.63
C PHE A 270 7.55 11.13 -3.28
N LEU A 271 6.39 11.36 -3.89
CA LEU A 271 5.96 12.65 -4.40
C LEU A 271 5.26 13.40 -3.26
N ASN A 272 6.05 14.13 -2.50
CA ASN A 272 5.68 14.75 -1.22
C ASN A 272 5.14 16.18 -1.38
N LYS A 273 4.50 16.70 -0.33
CA LYS A 273 3.88 18.04 -0.25
C LYS A 273 2.68 18.20 -1.20
N ILE A 274 1.89 17.14 -1.32
CA ILE A 274 0.71 17.10 -2.19
C ILE A 274 -0.36 18.12 -1.77
N ASP A 275 -0.43 18.44 -0.48
CA ASP A 275 -1.30 19.44 0.11
C ASP A 275 -0.95 20.85 -0.39
N LEU A 276 0.34 21.22 -0.33
CA LEU A 276 0.83 22.50 -0.84
C LEU A 276 0.71 22.58 -2.36
N PHE A 277 0.99 21.48 -3.07
CA PHE A 277 0.84 21.42 -4.51
C PHE A 277 -0.61 21.67 -4.95
N LYS A 278 -1.58 20.99 -4.30
CA LYS A 278 -3.00 21.17 -4.58
C LYS A 278 -3.47 22.61 -4.35
N ALA A 279 -2.99 23.26 -3.29
CA ALA A 279 -3.33 24.65 -2.99
C ALA A 279 -2.69 25.64 -3.97
N LYS A 280 -1.49 25.34 -4.46
CA LYS A 280 -0.72 26.22 -5.35
C LYS A 280 -1.15 26.15 -6.82
N LEU A 281 -1.56 24.97 -7.29
CA LEU A 281 -1.86 24.71 -8.71
C LEU A 281 -2.79 25.74 -9.37
N PRO A 282 -3.92 26.18 -8.76
CA PRO A 282 -4.80 27.18 -9.37
C PRO A 282 -4.20 28.59 -9.48
N ARG A 283 -3.18 28.90 -8.68
CA ARG A 283 -2.54 30.23 -8.63
C ARG A 283 -1.29 30.29 -9.50
N SER A 284 -0.60 29.17 -9.63
CA SER A 284 0.63 29.02 -10.41
C SER A 284 0.47 27.81 -11.36
N PRO A 285 -0.10 28.00 -12.56
CA PRO A 285 -0.37 26.88 -13.47
C PRO A 285 0.91 26.13 -13.87
N LEU A 286 0.86 24.79 -13.84
CA LEU A 286 2.03 23.93 -14.09
C LEU A 286 2.62 24.11 -15.49
N ASN A 287 1.78 24.43 -16.48
CA ASN A 287 2.18 24.61 -17.87
C ASN A 287 3.19 25.76 -18.10
N LYS A 288 3.28 26.72 -17.16
CA LYS A 288 4.29 27.79 -17.20
C LYS A 288 5.71 27.25 -17.01
N CYS A 289 5.85 26.24 -16.17
CA CYS A 289 7.13 25.58 -15.89
C CYS A 289 7.37 24.36 -16.79
N PHE A 290 6.27 23.71 -17.23
CA PHE A 290 6.28 22.52 -18.07
C PHE A 290 5.39 22.72 -19.31
N PRO A 291 5.89 23.33 -20.39
CA PRO A 291 5.08 23.71 -21.56
C PRO A 291 4.41 22.52 -22.28
N ASP A 292 4.94 21.31 -22.12
CA ASP A 292 4.41 20.06 -22.67
C ASP A 292 3.19 19.52 -21.89
N TYR A 293 2.91 20.04 -20.70
CA TYR A 293 1.77 19.65 -19.89
C TYR A 293 0.45 20.30 -20.39
N LYS A 294 -0.54 19.47 -20.71
CA LYS A 294 -1.85 19.89 -21.28
C LYS A 294 -3.05 19.68 -20.35
N GLY A 295 -2.84 19.27 -19.11
CA GLY A 295 -3.91 18.87 -18.18
C GLY A 295 -4.64 20.03 -17.47
N GLY A 296 -4.24 21.28 -17.70
CA GLY A 296 -4.81 22.46 -17.04
C GLY A 296 -4.59 22.45 -15.52
N ASP A 297 -5.53 22.97 -14.75
CA ASP A 297 -5.41 23.02 -13.28
C ASP A 297 -5.95 21.75 -12.59
N ASN A 298 -6.11 20.65 -13.35
CA ASN A 298 -6.59 19.39 -12.80
C ASN A 298 -5.49 18.72 -11.95
N TYR A 299 -5.74 18.64 -10.65
CA TYR A 299 -4.82 18.07 -9.67
C TYR A 299 -4.39 16.63 -10.01
N GLN A 300 -5.33 15.74 -10.37
CA GLN A 300 -5.02 14.35 -10.71
C GLN A 300 -4.14 14.25 -11.95
N SER A 301 -4.49 14.97 -13.02
CA SER A 301 -3.70 15.01 -14.25
C SER A 301 -2.29 15.57 -14.02
N ALA A 302 -2.16 16.59 -13.15
CA ALA A 302 -0.88 17.18 -12.79
C ALA A 302 0.01 16.21 -11.99
N CYS A 303 -0.57 15.51 -11.00
CA CYS A 303 0.14 14.47 -10.25
C CYS A 303 0.57 13.31 -11.14
N GLN A 304 -0.30 12.87 -12.06
CA GLN A 304 0.02 11.81 -13.02
C GLN A 304 1.16 12.24 -13.95
N TYR A 305 1.11 13.46 -14.50
CA TYR A 305 2.18 13.99 -15.34
C TYR A 305 3.53 14.01 -14.61
N ILE A 306 3.59 14.54 -13.39
CA ILE A 306 4.84 14.56 -12.61
C ILE A 306 5.33 13.12 -12.35
N THR A 307 4.43 12.21 -11.99
CA THR A 307 4.77 10.80 -11.77
C THR A 307 5.40 10.17 -13.02
N GLU A 308 4.75 10.34 -14.18
CA GLU A 308 5.22 9.82 -15.46
C GLU A 308 6.59 10.39 -15.85
N ARG A 309 6.84 11.68 -15.58
CA ARG A 309 8.15 12.32 -15.82
C ARG A 309 9.28 11.66 -15.04
N PHE A 310 9.06 11.33 -13.77
CA PHE A 310 10.06 10.61 -12.97
C PHE A 310 10.21 9.15 -13.42
N MET A 311 9.10 8.45 -13.68
CA MET A 311 9.13 7.06 -14.14
C MET A 311 9.83 6.91 -15.50
N ALA A 312 9.72 7.90 -16.39
CA ALA A 312 10.36 7.90 -17.69
C ALA A 312 11.90 8.01 -17.64
N LEU A 313 12.49 8.45 -16.53
CA LEU A 313 13.95 8.51 -16.35
C LEU A 313 14.57 7.13 -16.11
N GLN A 314 13.76 6.11 -15.89
CA GLN A 314 14.21 4.74 -15.69
C GLN A 314 14.71 4.13 -17.00
N GLN A 315 16.02 3.87 -17.10
CA GLN A 315 16.60 3.26 -18.30
C GLN A 315 16.49 1.72 -18.32
N SER A 316 16.57 1.07 -17.15
CA SER A 316 16.53 -0.39 -17.04
C SER A 316 15.13 -0.89 -16.72
N SER A 317 14.50 -1.65 -17.62
CA SER A 317 13.17 -2.25 -17.42
C SER A 317 13.11 -3.32 -16.32
N LYS A 318 14.26 -3.76 -15.79
CA LYS A 318 14.34 -4.76 -14.71
C LYS A 318 14.21 -4.16 -13.31
N LYS A 319 14.45 -2.85 -13.17
CA LYS A 319 14.34 -2.14 -11.89
C LYS A 319 12.85 -1.88 -11.60
N GLN A 320 12.39 -2.03 -10.37
CA GLN A 320 11.02 -1.66 -10.01
C GLN A 320 11.05 -0.37 -9.18
N ILE A 321 10.30 0.63 -9.64
CA ILE A 321 10.11 1.92 -8.97
C ILE A 321 8.66 1.96 -8.49
N TYR A 322 8.47 2.21 -7.20
CA TYR A 322 7.13 2.30 -6.59
C TYR A 322 6.85 3.75 -6.23
N SER A 323 5.89 4.39 -6.89
CA SER A 323 5.55 5.79 -6.65
C SER A 323 4.36 5.94 -5.70
N HIS A 324 4.51 6.80 -4.69
CA HIS A 324 3.42 7.18 -3.78
C HIS A 324 3.32 8.70 -3.69
N LEU A 325 2.09 9.20 -3.75
CA LEU A 325 1.75 10.59 -3.42
C LEU A 325 1.67 10.72 -1.90
N THR A 326 2.42 11.66 -1.31
CA THR A 326 2.54 11.77 0.15
C THR A 326 2.40 13.21 0.66
N CYS A 327 1.87 13.33 1.86
CA CYS A 327 1.98 14.50 2.72
C CYS A 327 2.73 14.05 3.97
N ALA A 328 4.01 14.36 4.06
CA ALA A 328 4.84 13.95 5.19
C ALA A 328 4.37 14.53 6.54
N THR A 329 3.51 15.54 6.54
CA THR A 329 2.92 16.09 7.78
C THR A 329 1.61 15.41 8.19
N ASP A 330 1.07 14.49 7.37
CA ASP A 330 -0.10 13.68 7.71
C ASP A 330 0.34 12.31 8.25
N THR A 331 0.24 12.14 9.56
CA THR A 331 0.64 10.90 10.25
C THR A 331 -0.14 9.67 9.77
N GLN A 332 -1.43 9.80 9.46
CA GLN A 332 -2.25 8.65 9.04
C GLN A 332 -1.88 8.22 7.62
N GLN A 333 -1.68 9.18 6.72
CA GLN A 333 -1.25 8.86 5.36
C GLN A 333 0.13 8.22 5.37
N ILE A 334 1.08 8.71 6.17
CA ILE A 334 2.41 8.10 6.27
C ILE A 334 2.33 6.70 6.88
N LYS A 335 1.49 6.42 7.88
CA LYS A 335 1.26 5.05 8.38
C LYS A 335 0.83 4.11 7.25
N PHE A 336 -0.16 4.52 6.45
CA PHE A 336 -0.65 3.72 5.33
C PHE A 336 0.42 3.48 4.26
N VAL A 337 1.14 4.53 3.86
CA VAL A 337 2.20 4.45 2.85
C VAL A 337 3.35 3.56 3.35
N MET A 338 3.72 3.65 4.62
CA MET A 338 4.79 2.83 5.19
C MET A 338 4.41 1.36 5.30
N ASN A 339 3.16 1.02 5.57
CA ASN A 339 2.70 -0.37 5.52
C ASN A 339 2.85 -0.95 4.10
N ALA A 340 2.44 -0.20 3.07
CA ALA A 340 2.64 -0.62 1.68
C ALA A 340 4.12 -0.75 1.32
N VAL A 341 4.97 0.16 1.82
CA VAL A 341 6.43 0.06 1.67
C VAL A 341 6.97 -1.19 2.36
N ASN A 342 6.52 -1.51 3.57
CA ASN A 342 6.93 -2.73 4.27
C ASN A 342 6.57 -3.98 3.47
N ASP A 343 5.36 -4.04 2.89
CA ASP A 343 4.96 -5.16 2.03
C ASP A 343 5.88 -5.32 0.81
N ILE A 344 6.23 -4.20 0.17
CA ILE A 344 7.16 -4.17 -0.97
C ILE A 344 8.56 -4.67 -0.54
N LEU A 345 9.05 -4.24 0.62
CA LEU A 345 10.37 -4.60 1.12
C LEU A 345 10.45 -6.07 1.54
N VAL A 346 9.43 -6.55 2.23
CA VAL A 346 9.30 -7.96 2.61
C VAL A 346 9.23 -8.82 1.35
N GLN A 347 8.42 -8.45 0.36
CA GLN A 347 8.37 -9.14 -0.93
C GLN A 347 9.73 -9.10 -1.66
N ALA A 348 10.45 -7.98 -1.64
CA ALA A 348 11.75 -7.86 -2.27
C ALA A 348 12.83 -8.72 -1.59
N ASN A 349 12.83 -8.78 -0.25
CA ASN A 349 13.71 -9.65 0.52
C ASN A 349 13.38 -11.13 0.30
N LEU A 350 12.09 -11.50 0.29
CA LEU A 350 11.64 -12.87 -0.03
C LEU A 350 12.02 -13.28 -1.46
N ARG A 351 11.98 -12.34 -2.42
CA ARG A 351 12.46 -12.56 -3.80
C ARG A 351 13.97 -12.81 -3.86
N GLN A 352 14.79 -12.15 -3.04
CA GLN A 352 16.24 -12.45 -2.92
C GLN A 352 16.48 -13.85 -2.33
N CYS A 353 15.57 -14.34 -1.47
CA CYS A 353 15.58 -15.71 -0.95
C CYS A 353 14.97 -16.74 -1.91
N GLY A 354 14.63 -16.37 -3.16
CA GLY A 354 14.15 -17.31 -4.18
C GLY A 354 12.64 -17.56 -4.20
N LEU A 355 11.84 -16.83 -3.40
CA LEU A 355 10.38 -16.95 -3.34
C LEU A 355 9.75 -15.84 -4.20
N ARG A 356 9.21 -16.16 -5.39
CA ARG A 356 8.58 -15.17 -6.29
C ARG A 356 7.06 -15.12 -6.13
N GLN A 357 6.54 -13.95 -5.77
CA GLN A 357 5.17 -13.52 -6.12
C GLN A 357 5.24 -12.20 -6.91
N THR A 358 4.53 -12.13 -8.03
CA THR A 358 4.44 -10.97 -8.92
C THR A 358 3.36 -9.98 -8.46
N SER A 359 3.63 -8.68 -8.66
CA SER A 359 2.79 -7.54 -8.30
C SER A 359 1.92 -7.09 -9.48
N LEU A 360 0.74 -6.55 -9.16
CA LEU A 360 -0.22 -5.96 -10.09
C LEU A 360 -0.07 -4.43 -10.10
N ALA A 361 -0.06 -3.84 -11.29
CA ALA A 361 -0.33 -2.43 -11.51
C ALA A 361 -1.37 -2.28 -12.62
N ALA A 362 -2.39 -1.48 -12.31
CA ALA A 362 -3.34 -0.77 -13.18
C ALA A 362 -4.26 -1.60 -14.11
N GLN A 363 -5.58 -1.46 -13.89
CA GLN A 363 -6.46 -0.73 -14.81
C GLN A 363 -7.87 -0.53 -14.23
N HIS A 364 -8.32 0.73 -14.23
CA HIS A 364 -9.70 1.16 -14.09
C HIS A 364 -10.45 1.02 -15.42
N THR A 365 -11.79 1.06 -15.34
CA THR A 365 -12.82 1.10 -16.41
C THR A 365 -13.23 -0.30 -16.93
N CYS A 366 -14.49 -0.66 -17.16
CA CYS A 366 -15.72 0.10 -17.39
C CYS A 366 -16.95 -0.73 -16.99
N LYS A 367 -18.02 -0.08 -16.50
CA LYS A 367 -19.34 -0.66 -16.23
C LYS A 367 -20.06 -1.02 -17.54
N ARG A 368 -20.75 -2.18 -17.59
CA ARG A 368 -22.03 -2.31 -18.31
C ARG A 368 -22.86 -3.43 -17.70
N ALA A 369 -24.09 -3.08 -17.32
CA ALA A 369 -25.10 -3.93 -16.71
C ALA A 369 -25.94 -4.65 -17.77
N GLU A 370 -26.50 -5.82 -17.41
CA GLU A 370 -27.79 -6.37 -17.88
C GLU A 370 -28.37 -7.36 -16.82
N PRO A 371 -29.69 -7.69 -16.85
CA PRO A 371 -30.53 -7.68 -15.64
C PRO A 371 -31.06 -9.06 -15.16
N HIS A 372 -31.61 -9.05 -13.94
CA HIS A 372 -32.54 -10.01 -13.30
C HIS A 372 -32.00 -10.91 -12.15
N ARG A 373 -31.92 -10.36 -10.94
CA ARG A 373 -32.84 -10.68 -9.80
C ARG A 373 -32.53 -9.73 -8.64
N HIS A 374 -33.55 -8.96 -8.25
CA HIS A 374 -33.51 -7.99 -7.16
C HIS A 374 -33.37 -8.72 -5.81
N GLU A 375 -32.51 -8.18 -4.93
CA GLU A 375 -32.33 -8.40 -3.47
C GLU A 375 -31.05 -9.08 -2.92
N SER A 376 -30.08 -9.52 -3.74
CA SER A 376 -28.94 -10.34 -3.23
C SER A 376 -27.60 -9.62 -3.00
N GLY A 377 -27.59 -8.40 -2.46
CA GLY A 377 -26.33 -7.70 -2.11
C GLY A 377 -26.38 -6.97 -0.77
N SER A 378 -27.50 -7.09 -0.05
CA SER A 378 -27.70 -6.40 1.21
C SER A 378 -27.49 -7.35 2.38
N VAL A 379 -26.71 -6.91 3.37
CA VAL A 379 -26.55 -7.64 4.63
C VAL A 379 -27.79 -7.54 5.54
N LEU A 380 -28.77 -6.71 5.17
CA LEU A 380 -29.97 -6.43 5.97
C LEU A 380 -30.76 -7.68 6.37
N PRO A 381 -31.09 -8.61 5.46
CA PRO A 381 -31.86 -9.81 5.82
C PRO A 381 -31.16 -10.69 6.87
N ALA A 382 -29.82 -10.75 6.83
CA ALA A 382 -29.04 -11.52 7.78
C ALA A 382 -28.98 -10.87 9.18
N ILE A 383 -29.00 -9.52 9.26
CA ILE A 383 -28.89 -8.79 10.53
C ILE A 383 -30.24 -8.53 11.19
N ILE A 384 -31.35 -8.48 10.45
CA ILE A 384 -32.69 -8.18 10.97
C ILE A 384 -33.08 -9.06 12.18
N PRO A 385 -32.87 -10.41 12.18
CA PRO A 385 -33.19 -11.23 13.34
C PRO A 385 -32.41 -10.82 14.60
N HIS A 386 -31.15 -10.44 14.44
CA HIS A 386 -30.27 -9.99 15.53
C HIS A 386 -30.71 -8.62 16.07
N PHE A 387 -31.04 -7.70 15.16
CA PHE A 387 -31.58 -6.38 15.48
C PHE A 387 -32.92 -6.48 16.23
N ILE A 388 -33.85 -7.31 15.76
CA ILE A 388 -35.16 -7.51 16.41
C ILE A 388 -34.97 -8.12 17.80
N ALA A 389 -34.13 -9.16 17.94
CA ALA A 389 -33.90 -9.82 19.22
C ALA A 389 -33.33 -8.86 20.26
N THR A 390 -32.31 -8.07 19.91
CA THR A 390 -31.68 -7.11 20.82
C THR A 390 -32.57 -5.93 21.16
N THR A 391 -33.33 -5.40 20.18
CA THR A 391 -34.27 -4.29 20.41
C THR A 391 -35.47 -4.74 21.25
N SER A 392 -35.97 -5.96 21.04
CA SER A 392 -37.05 -6.54 21.86
C SER A 392 -36.59 -6.78 23.29
N PHE A 393 -35.37 -7.29 23.48
CA PHE A 393 -34.77 -7.44 24.80
C PHE A 393 -34.59 -6.09 25.51
N ALA A 394 -34.07 -5.08 24.82
CA ALA A 394 -33.97 -3.71 25.35
C ALA A 394 -35.34 -3.15 25.77
N SER A 395 -36.37 -3.37 24.96
CA SER A 395 -37.75 -2.94 25.25
C SER A 395 -38.28 -3.59 26.54
N LEU A 396 -37.99 -4.88 26.75
CA LEU A 396 -38.35 -5.59 27.97
C LEU A 396 -37.65 -4.98 29.21
N ILE A 397 -36.34 -4.70 29.13
CA ILE A 397 -35.59 -4.11 30.25
C ILE A 397 -36.11 -2.71 30.59
N VAL A 398 -36.33 -1.88 29.58
CA VAL A 398 -36.88 -0.52 29.76
C VAL A 398 -38.26 -0.58 30.41
N TYR A 399 -39.14 -1.47 29.94
CA TYR A 399 -40.47 -1.66 30.54
C TYR A 399 -40.41 -2.11 32.01
N LEU A 400 -39.53 -3.06 32.34
CA LEU A 400 -39.36 -3.54 33.72
C LEU A 400 -38.83 -2.45 34.66
N TYR A 401 -37.92 -1.59 34.17
CA TYR A 401 -37.39 -0.47 34.94
C TYR A 401 -38.46 0.61 35.19
N GLU A 402 -39.17 1.04 34.13
CA GLU A 402 -40.18 2.12 34.20
C GLU A 402 -41.45 1.71 34.96
N SER A 403 -41.77 0.41 35.00
CA SER A 403 -42.88 -0.11 35.82
C SER A 403 -42.57 -0.13 37.33
N ASN A 404 -41.40 0.36 37.76
CA ASN A 404 -40.93 0.38 39.16
C ASN A 404 -40.96 -1.00 39.84
N THR A 405 -40.91 -2.09 39.06
CA THR A 405 -40.98 -3.45 39.60
C THR A 405 -39.64 -3.93 40.14
N VAL A 406 -38.50 -3.55 39.53
CA VAL A 406 -37.14 -3.91 39.96
C VAL A 406 -36.12 -2.82 39.55
N ASN A 407 -35.21 -2.44 40.45
CA ASN A 407 -34.08 -1.56 40.08
C ASN A 407 -32.99 -2.38 39.37
N LEU A 408 -33.01 -2.35 38.04
CA LEU A 408 -32.11 -3.12 37.17
C LEU A 408 -30.88 -2.31 36.69
N ALA A 409 -30.69 -1.07 37.15
CA ALA A 409 -29.64 -0.20 36.62
C ALA A 409 -28.22 -0.69 37.01
N LEU A 410 -27.34 -0.82 36.02
CA LEU A 410 -25.93 -1.20 36.21
C LEU A 410 -25.00 0.02 36.07
N PRO A 411 -23.83 0.03 36.75
CA PRO A 411 -22.84 1.10 36.57
C PRO A 411 -22.29 1.17 35.14
N ASN A 412 -22.15 2.39 34.60
CA ASN A 412 -21.58 2.65 33.27
C ASN A 412 -20.11 2.17 33.10
N ALA A 413 -19.41 1.84 34.19
CA ALA A 413 -18.02 1.39 34.18
C ALA A 413 -17.78 0.05 33.45
N ILE A 414 -18.82 -0.76 33.25
CA ILE A 414 -18.72 -2.09 32.60
C ILE A 414 -18.69 -1.97 31.06
N VAL A 415 -19.24 -0.89 30.49
CA VAL A 415 -19.38 -0.72 29.03
C VAL A 415 -18.04 -0.58 28.31
N PRO A 416 -17.05 0.22 28.79
CA PRO A 416 -15.79 0.42 28.06
C PRO A 416 -14.97 -0.86 27.86
N SER A 417 -14.95 -1.77 28.85
CA SER A 417 -14.18 -3.02 28.74
C SER A 417 -14.76 -3.97 27.70
N LEU A 418 -16.09 -4.13 27.66
CA LEU A 418 -16.77 -4.92 26.63
C LEU A 418 -16.68 -4.27 25.25
N ALA A 419 -16.76 -2.93 25.18
CA ALA A 419 -16.64 -2.19 23.93
C ALA A 419 -15.26 -2.37 23.27
N VAL A 420 -14.17 -2.39 24.06
CA VAL A 420 -12.82 -2.65 23.55
C VAL A 420 -12.71 -4.06 22.96
N VAL A 421 -13.23 -5.07 23.65
CA VAL A 421 -13.21 -6.47 23.16
C VAL A 421 -14.00 -6.61 21.86
N VAL A 422 -15.24 -6.09 21.83
CA VAL A 422 -16.08 -6.13 20.63
C VAL A 422 -15.44 -5.35 19.48
N GLY A 423 -14.86 -4.18 19.74
CA GLY A 423 -14.19 -3.37 18.74
C GLY A 423 -12.99 -4.09 18.11
N LEU A 424 -12.13 -4.71 18.93
CA LEU A 424 -10.98 -5.47 18.43
C LEU A 424 -11.39 -6.67 17.58
N LEU A 425 -12.42 -7.42 18.03
CA LEU A 425 -12.91 -8.56 17.27
C LEU A 425 -13.58 -8.12 15.96
N LEU A 426 -14.41 -7.08 15.96
CA LEU A 426 -15.02 -6.60 14.70
C LEU A 426 -13.98 -6.13 13.69
N VAL A 427 -12.96 -5.37 14.13
CA VAL A 427 -11.88 -4.89 13.24
C VAL A 427 -11.09 -6.05 12.65
N PHE A 428 -10.73 -7.04 13.46
CA PHE A 428 -10.03 -8.22 12.95
C PHE A 428 -10.88 -8.99 11.94
N ARG A 429 -12.18 -9.18 12.20
CA ARG A 429 -13.11 -9.83 11.26
C ARG A 429 -13.16 -9.10 9.92
N THR A 430 -13.40 -7.79 9.92
CA THR A 430 -13.54 -7.04 8.67
C THR A 430 -12.24 -6.98 7.88
N ASN A 431 -11.10 -6.80 8.56
CA ASN A 431 -9.81 -6.76 7.88
C ASN A 431 -9.48 -8.13 7.26
N THR A 432 -9.68 -9.22 8.00
CA THR A 432 -9.40 -10.57 7.50
C THR A 432 -10.29 -10.94 6.31
N ALA A 433 -11.58 -10.60 6.36
CA ALA A 433 -12.50 -10.84 5.26
C ALA A 433 -12.13 -10.01 4.02
N TYR A 434 -11.78 -8.74 4.20
CA TYR A 434 -11.32 -7.85 3.13
C TYR A 434 -10.03 -8.35 2.48
N ASP A 435 -9.06 -8.80 3.27
CA ASP A 435 -7.79 -9.35 2.79
C ASP A 435 -8.01 -10.60 1.92
N ARG A 436 -8.94 -11.49 2.32
CA ARG A 436 -9.31 -12.67 1.53
C ARG A 436 -9.94 -12.30 0.20
N TYR A 437 -10.87 -11.33 0.20
CA TYR A 437 -11.50 -10.82 -1.02
C TYR A 437 -10.45 -10.25 -1.99
N TYR A 438 -9.56 -9.39 -1.49
CA TYR A 438 -8.55 -8.74 -2.33
C TYR A 438 -7.48 -9.72 -2.83
N GLU A 439 -7.05 -10.67 -1.99
CA GLU A 439 -6.10 -11.71 -2.38
C GLU A 439 -6.70 -12.64 -3.43
N GLY A 440 -7.98 -13.04 -3.28
CA GLY A 440 -8.69 -13.81 -4.31
C GLY A 440 -8.68 -13.11 -5.67
N ARG A 441 -8.96 -11.79 -5.69
CA ARG A 441 -8.90 -10.97 -6.91
C ARG A 441 -7.50 -10.93 -7.53
N ARG A 442 -6.47 -10.75 -6.70
CA ARG A 442 -5.06 -10.69 -7.12
C ARG A 442 -4.63 -12.01 -7.74
N LEU A 443 -4.95 -13.13 -7.10
CA LEU A 443 -4.63 -14.47 -7.58
C LEU A 443 -5.33 -14.77 -8.90
N TRP A 444 -6.61 -14.41 -9.04
CA TRP A 444 -7.33 -14.58 -10.31
C TRP A 444 -6.69 -13.78 -11.45
N THR A 445 -6.26 -12.55 -11.17
CA THR A 445 -5.57 -11.73 -12.18
C THR A 445 -4.21 -12.35 -12.58
N THR A 446 -3.51 -12.95 -11.61
CA THR A 446 -2.26 -13.68 -11.86
C THR A 446 -2.48 -14.92 -12.71
N LEU A 447 -3.53 -15.70 -12.41
CA LEU A 447 -3.97 -16.84 -13.19
C LEU A 447 -4.27 -16.46 -14.65
N ARG A 448 -5.07 -15.40 -14.84
CA ARG A 448 -5.40 -14.85 -16.17
C ARG A 448 -4.14 -14.45 -16.95
N ALA A 449 -3.18 -13.79 -16.31
CA ALA A 449 -1.92 -13.40 -16.94
C ALA A 449 -1.06 -14.61 -17.34
N ALA A 450 -1.02 -15.66 -16.50
CA ALA A 450 -0.34 -16.91 -16.82
C ALA A 450 -0.94 -17.59 -18.05
N ILE A 451 -2.28 -17.69 -18.13
CA ILE A 451 -2.99 -18.24 -19.29
C ILE A 451 -2.70 -17.44 -20.55
N ARG A 452 -2.81 -16.10 -20.52
CA ARG A 452 -2.49 -15.24 -21.68
C ARG A 452 -1.05 -15.44 -22.17
N ASN A 453 -0.11 -15.59 -21.24
CA ASN A 453 1.29 -15.84 -21.57
C ASN A 453 1.47 -17.21 -22.23
N LEU A 454 0.85 -18.26 -21.70
CA LEU A 454 0.86 -19.60 -22.30
C LEU A 454 0.23 -19.59 -23.69
N THR A 455 -0.94 -18.95 -23.85
CA THR A 455 -1.61 -18.79 -25.15
C THR A 455 -0.68 -18.13 -26.16
N ARG A 456 -0.02 -17.03 -25.80
CA ARG A 456 0.95 -16.36 -26.69
C ARG A 456 2.12 -17.26 -27.05
N GLN A 457 2.73 -17.93 -26.06
CA GLN A 457 3.88 -18.81 -26.27
C GLN A 457 3.54 -20.01 -27.17
N PHE A 458 2.33 -20.58 -27.02
CA PHE A 458 1.85 -21.64 -27.88
C PHE A 458 1.50 -21.12 -29.27
N TRP A 459 0.80 -20.00 -29.37
CA TRP A 459 0.31 -19.46 -30.64
C TRP A 459 1.44 -19.12 -31.61
N THR A 460 2.43 -18.35 -31.15
CA THR A 460 3.53 -17.85 -32.00
C THR A 460 4.77 -18.72 -31.97
N GLY A 461 4.96 -19.48 -30.89
CA GLY A 461 6.23 -20.11 -30.60
C GLY A 461 6.29 -21.62 -30.83
N VAL A 462 5.15 -22.30 -31.04
CA VAL A 462 5.17 -23.74 -31.40
C VAL A 462 5.12 -23.88 -32.92
N VAL A 463 6.10 -24.59 -33.47
CA VAL A 463 6.19 -24.85 -34.91
C VAL A 463 5.15 -25.87 -35.34
N GLU A 464 4.36 -25.53 -36.36
CA GLU A 464 3.38 -26.41 -37.01
C GLU A 464 3.93 -26.92 -38.34
N GLU A 465 4.04 -28.24 -38.51
CA GLU A 465 4.48 -28.85 -39.79
C GLU A 465 3.29 -29.42 -40.56
N ASN A 466 2.31 -29.97 -39.84
CA ASN A 466 1.14 -30.63 -40.41
C ASN A 466 -0.17 -30.12 -39.79
N LYS A 467 -1.31 -30.37 -40.45
CA LYS A 467 -2.65 -30.04 -39.92
C LYS A 467 -2.95 -30.67 -38.55
N ILE A 468 -2.31 -31.80 -38.24
CA ILE A 468 -2.44 -32.46 -36.93
C ILE A 468 -1.80 -31.60 -35.83
N ASP A 469 -0.64 -30.99 -36.09
CA ASP A 469 0.03 -30.12 -35.11
C ASP A 469 -0.79 -28.86 -34.82
N GLU A 470 -1.40 -28.29 -35.88
CA GLU A 470 -2.29 -27.15 -35.76
C GLU A 470 -3.53 -27.48 -34.90
N ALA A 471 -4.13 -28.65 -35.11
CA ALA A 471 -5.26 -29.13 -34.31
C ALA A 471 -4.87 -29.41 -32.85
N GLU A 472 -3.72 -30.05 -32.61
CA GLU A 472 -3.21 -30.30 -31.24
C GLU A 472 -2.93 -28.99 -30.50
N LYS A 473 -2.37 -28.00 -31.19
CA LYS A 473 -2.07 -26.67 -30.63
C LYS A 473 -3.33 -25.91 -30.27
N ASP A 474 -4.31 -25.86 -31.18
CA ASP A 474 -5.62 -25.24 -30.92
C ASP A 474 -6.31 -25.91 -29.72
N HIS A 475 -6.24 -27.23 -29.65
CA HIS A 475 -6.79 -28.00 -28.55
C HIS A 475 -6.16 -27.66 -27.19
N VAL A 476 -4.82 -27.58 -27.12
CA VAL A 476 -4.13 -27.22 -25.88
C VAL A 476 -4.39 -25.76 -25.47
N ILE A 477 -4.57 -24.84 -26.40
CA ILE A 477 -4.98 -23.47 -26.08
C ILE A 477 -6.38 -23.45 -25.47
N LYS A 478 -7.32 -24.25 -25.99
CA LYS A 478 -8.66 -24.42 -25.40
C LYS A 478 -8.60 -25.02 -23.99
N LEU A 479 -7.67 -25.93 -23.73
CA LEU A 479 -7.43 -26.47 -22.38
C LEU A 479 -7.00 -25.38 -21.38
N LEU A 480 -6.28 -24.34 -21.81
CA LEU A 480 -5.94 -23.22 -20.90
C LEU A 480 -7.19 -22.44 -20.47
N LEU A 481 -8.16 -22.27 -21.37
CA LEU A 481 -9.45 -21.68 -21.04
C LEU A 481 -10.28 -22.62 -20.15
N ALA A 482 -10.29 -23.92 -20.47
CA ALA A 482 -10.94 -24.94 -19.65
C ALA A 482 -10.38 -24.95 -18.22
N PHE A 483 -9.09 -24.71 -18.02
CA PHE A 483 -8.48 -24.60 -16.69
C PHE A 483 -9.10 -23.45 -15.87
N ALA A 484 -9.27 -22.26 -16.47
CA ALA A 484 -9.89 -21.12 -15.77
C ALA A 484 -11.35 -21.40 -15.42
N ILE A 485 -12.11 -21.99 -16.34
CA ILE A 485 -13.52 -22.33 -16.12
C ILE A 485 -13.66 -23.45 -15.07
N ALA A 486 -12.82 -24.48 -15.15
CA ALA A 486 -12.76 -25.54 -14.14
C ALA A 486 -12.37 -24.99 -12.77
N THR A 487 -11.44 -24.02 -12.71
CA THR A 487 -11.07 -23.33 -11.46
C THR A 487 -12.25 -22.56 -10.89
N LYS A 488 -13.01 -21.82 -11.71
CA LYS A 488 -14.24 -21.13 -11.29
C LYS A 488 -15.24 -22.09 -10.62
N HIS A 489 -15.59 -23.17 -11.31
CA HIS A 489 -16.56 -24.15 -10.80
C HIS A 489 -16.04 -24.89 -9.57
N HIS A 490 -14.75 -25.18 -9.53
CA HIS A 490 -14.12 -25.76 -8.35
C HIS A 490 -14.24 -24.85 -7.12
N LEU A 491 -14.00 -23.54 -7.29
CA LEU A 491 -14.09 -22.57 -6.20
C LEU A 491 -15.53 -22.36 -5.71
N ARG A 492 -16.53 -22.59 -6.58
CA ARG A 492 -17.96 -22.56 -6.24
C ARG A 492 -18.46 -23.87 -5.63
N GLY A 493 -17.64 -24.91 -5.57
CA GLY A 493 -18.06 -26.23 -5.12
C GLY A 493 -18.99 -26.94 -6.11
N GLU A 494 -19.02 -26.51 -7.37
CA GLU A 494 -19.87 -27.07 -8.44
C GLU A 494 -19.18 -28.22 -9.18
N ASN A 495 -18.29 -28.94 -8.51
CA ASN A 495 -17.59 -30.09 -9.09
C ASN A 495 -18.55 -31.22 -9.52
N ASP A 496 -19.82 -31.14 -9.09
CA ASP A 496 -20.87 -32.14 -9.29
C ASP A 496 -21.97 -31.73 -10.31
N VAL A 497 -21.88 -30.54 -10.93
CA VAL A 497 -22.81 -30.08 -11.98
C VAL A 497 -22.19 -30.13 -13.39
N PRO A 498 -22.81 -30.78 -14.40
CA PRO A 498 -22.29 -30.80 -15.77
C PRO A 498 -22.39 -29.41 -16.42
N HIS A 499 -21.24 -28.86 -16.83
CA HIS A 499 -21.17 -27.55 -17.51
C HIS A 499 -20.94 -27.72 -19.00
N PHE A 500 -21.94 -27.32 -19.81
CA PHE A 500 -21.90 -27.37 -21.27
C PHE A 500 -20.68 -26.64 -21.86
N GLU A 501 -20.23 -25.55 -21.22
CA GLU A 501 -19.04 -24.78 -21.62
C GLU A 501 -17.74 -25.60 -21.51
N LEU A 502 -17.61 -26.45 -20.49
CA LEU A 502 -16.43 -27.32 -20.33
C LEU A 502 -16.45 -28.50 -21.31
N GLU A 503 -17.62 -29.06 -21.60
CA GLU A 503 -17.76 -30.20 -22.52
C GLU A 503 -17.26 -29.87 -23.93
N GLN A 504 -17.44 -28.63 -24.39
CA GLN A 504 -16.93 -28.15 -25.67
C GLN A 504 -15.41 -27.94 -25.72
N LEU A 505 -14.78 -27.73 -24.57
CA LEU A 505 -13.36 -27.39 -24.48
C LEU A 505 -12.46 -28.59 -24.15
N LEU A 506 -13.01 -29.64 -23.52
CA LEU A 506 -12.25 -30.82 -23.08
C LEU A 506 -12.19 -31.93 -24.15
N PRO A 507 -11.07 -32.67 -24.26
CA PRO A 507 -10.99 -33.87 -25.10
C PRO A 507 -11.77 -35.03 -24.48
N PRO A 508 -12.16 -36.05 -25.29
CA PRO A 508 -12.96 -37.18 -24.82
C PRO A 508 -12.48 -37.89 -23.53
N PRO A 509 -11.17 -38.09 -23.29
CA PRO A 509 -10.70 -38.68 -22.03
C PRO A 509 -10.97 -37.82 -20.80
N LEU A 510 -10.86 -36.49 -20.92
CA LEU A 510 -11.14 -35.52 -19.86
C LEU A 510 -12.64 -35.21 -19.71
N GLN A 511 -13.42 -35.40 -20.78
CA GLN A 511 -14.88 -35.43 -20.69
C GLN A 511 -15.36 -36.62 -19.84
N PHE A 512 -14.61 -37.73 -19.80
CA PHE A 512 -14.94 -38.87 -18.96
C PHE A 512 -14.56 -38.65 -17.49
N THR A 513 -13.38 -38.10 -17.18
CA THR A 513 -12.96 -37.84 -15.79
C THR A 513 -13.82 -36.77 -15.10
N SER A 514 -14.20 -35.73 -15.85
CA SER A 514 -15.23 -34.78 -15.41
C SER A 514 -16.54 -35.51 -15.08
N ARG A 515 -17.04 -36.39 -15.96
CA ARG A 515 -18.23 -37.25 -15.75
C ARG A 515 -18.14 -38.24 -14.58
N VAL A 516 -16.96 -38.68 -14.16
CA VAL A 516 -16.79 -39.61 -13.02
C VAL A 516 -16.95 -38.89 -11.68
N HIS A 517 -16.41 -37.68 -11.55
CA HIS A 517 -16.67 -36.84 -10.36
C HIS A 517 -18.17 -36.49 -10.23
N TYR A 518 -18.92 -36.46 -11.34
CA TYR A 518 -20.35 -36.11 -11.40
C TYR A 518 -21.35 -37.19 -10.90
N LYS A 519 -20.94 -38.41 -10.53
CA LYS A 519 -21.88 -39.46 -10.07
C LYS A 519 -21.99 -39.55 -8.54
N THR A 520 -23.06 -39.03 -7.96
CA THR A 520 -23.57 -39.49 -6.65
C THR A 520 -24.74 -40.47 -6.80
N PRO A 521 -24.91 -41.43 -5.86
CA PRO A 521 -26.05 -42.35 -5.85
C PRO A 521 -27.36 -41.60 -5.56
N ASN A 522 -28.43 -42.00 -6.24
CA ASN A 522 -29.75 -41.37 -6.21
C ASN A 522 -30.24 -41.00 -4.80
N ALA A 523 -30.62 -39.73 -4.64
CA ALA A 523 -31.27 -39.17 -3.47
C ALA A 523 -32.74 -39.64 -3.37
N THR A 524 -32.96 -40.87 -2.90
CA THR A 524 -34.23 -41.29 -2.29
C THR A 524 -33.96 -42.44 -1.32
N ASN A 525 -33.79 -42.14 -0.03
CA ASN A 525 -34.37 -42.86 1.12
C ASN A 525 -33.60 -42.60 2.43
N ASN A 526 -34.33 -42.03 3.40
CA ASN A 526 -34.24 -42.21 4.86
C ASN A 526 -32.88 -42.11 5.56
N LEU A 527 -32.72 -40.98 6.26
CA LEU A 527 -31.62 -40.54 7.14
C LEU A 527 -31.35 -41.36 8.42
N THR A 528 -31.67 -42.66 8.48
CA THR A 528 -31.54 -43.41 9.76
C THR A 528 -30.77 -44.73 9.71
N GLN A 529 -30.22 -45.13 8.56
CA GLN A 529 -29.54 -46.42 8.48
C GLN A 529 -28.30 -46.37 7.60
N TYR A 530 -27.22 -45.73 8.05
CA TYR A 530 -25.91 -45.91 7.43
C TYR A 530 -24.77 -45.62 8.43
N ARG A 531 -24.62 -46.51 9.42
CA ARG A 531 -23.45 -46.51 10.33
C ARG A 531 -22.61 -47.79 10.24
N SER A 532 -22.79 -48.56 9.18
CA SER A 532 -22.06 -49.81 8.96
C SER A 532 -22.27 -50.23 7.50
N SER A 533 -21.17 -50.57 6.82
CA SER A 533 -21.04 -51.06 5.43
C SER A 533 -21.17 -50.07 4.27
N VAL A 534 -20.17 -49.20 4.05
CA VAL A 534 -19.72 -48.93 2.67
C VAL A 534 -18.24 -49.26 2.58
N GLU A 535 -17.95 -50.20 1.69
CA GLU A 535 -16.64 -50.67 1.30
C GLU A 535 -15.80 -49.51 0.75
N ILE A 536 -14.50 -49.58 1.08
CA ILE A 536 -13.45 -48.83 0.40
C ILE A 536 -13.47 -49.31 -1.06
N ASP A 537 -13.97 -48.50 -1.99
CA ASP A 537 -13.68 -48.68 -3.41
C ASP A 537 -13.92 -47.40 -4.24
N ALA A 538 -12.96 -47.18 -5.16
CA ALA A 538 -12.95 -46.29 -6.32
C ALA A 538 -12.46 -44.82 -6.17
N GLU A 539 -11.13 -44.68 -6.28
CA GLU A 539 -10.35 -43.56 -6.88
C GLU A 539 -10.60 -42.13 -6.38
N MET A 540 -9.76 -41.69 -5.45
CA MET A 540 -9.53 -40.28 -5.12
C MET A 540 -8.86 -39.59 -6.33
N GLY A 541 -9.68 -39.19 -7.30
CA GLY A 541 -9.25 -38.54 -8.54
C GLY A 541 -8.59 -37.18 -8.29
N ILE A 542 -7.71 -36.78 -9.21
CA ILE A 542 -7.11 -35.44 -9.22
C ILE A 542 -8.22 -34.45 -9.61
N ASN A 543 -8.26 -33.26 -8.99
CA ASN A 543 -9.26 -32.28 -9.37
C ASN A 543 -9.08 -31.84 -10.85
N LEU A 544 -10.19 -31.54 -11.52
CA LEU A 544 -10.20 -31.25 -12.95
C LEU A 544 -9.20 -30.16 -13.40
N PRO A 545 -9.00 -29.04 -12.67
CA PRO A 545 -7.96 -28.06 -13.01
C PRO A 545 -6.56 -28.68 -13.06
N LEU A 546 -6.18 -29.47 -12.06
CA LEU A 546 -4.88 -30.12 -12.03
C LEU A 546 -4.74 -31.21 -13.10
N GLU A 547 -5.80 -31.94 -13.41
CA GLU A 547 -5.81 -32.86 -14.56
C GLU A 547 -5.51 -32.10 -15.85
N ILE A 548 -6.21 -30.99 -16.12
CA ILE A 548 -5.98 -30.15 -17.29
C ILE A 548 -4.52 -29.65 -17.33
N ALA A 549 -3.97 -29.18 -16.21
CA ALA A 549 -2.58 -28.75 -16.13
C ALA A 549 -1.58 -29.88 -16.43
N PHE A 550 -1.89 -31.13 -16.04
CA PHE A 550 -1.09 -32.30 -16.39
C PHE A 550 -1.09 -32.55 -17.91
N TYR A 551 -2.25 -32.47 -18.57
CA TYR A 551 -2.33 -32.60 -20.03
C TYR A 551 -1.56 -31.49 -20.77
N VAL A 552 -1.64 -30.25 -20.29
CA VAL A 552 -0.83 -29.13 -20.82
C VAL A 552 0.66 -29.42 -20.63
N SER A 553 1.07 -29.93 -19.47
CA SER A 553 2.48 -30.31 -19.20
C SER A 553 2.96 -31.41 -20.15
N MET A 554 2.14 -32.45 -20.39
CA MET A 554 2.45 -33.53 -21.33
C MET A 554 2.64 -33.01 -22.75
N TYR A 555 1.80 -32.08 -23.20
CA TYR A 555 1.95 -31.45 -24.50
C TYR A 555 3.28 -30.70 -24.60
N VAL A 556 3.64 -29.88 -23.61
CA VAL A 556 4.92 -29.13 -23.60
C VAL A 556 6.11 -30.08 -23.69
N GLN A 557 6.08 -31.19 -22.94
CA GLN A 557 7.13 -32.22 -22.99
C GLN A 557 7.21 -32.91 -24.36
N LYS A 558 6.06 -33.19 -25.00
CA LYS A 558 6.01 -33.74 -26.36
C LYS A 558 6.65 -32.78 -27.36
N GLN A 559 6.28 -31.51 -27.34
CA GLN A 559 6.81 -30.51 -28.27
C GLN A 559 8.32 -30.26 -28.08
N LEU A 560 8.81 -30.32 -26.85
CA LEU A 560 10.24 -30.24 -26.55
C LEU A 560 11.01 -31.44 -27.13
N LYS A 561 10.52 -32.67 -26.93
CA LYS A 561 11.13 -33.89 -27.50
C LYS A 561 11.12 -33.88 -29.02
N SER A 562 10.07 -33.34 -29.63
CA SER A 562 9.94 -33.17 -31.07
C SER A 562 10.73 -31.98 -31.63
N LYS A 563 11.49 -31.24 -30.80
CA LYS A 563 12.25 -30.03 -31.20
C LYS A 563 11.39 -28.92 -31.82
N LYS A 564 10.10 -28.86 -31.47
CA LYS A 564 9.14 -27.83 -31.91
C LYS A 564 9.10 -26.60 -30.99
N ILE A 565 9.80 -26.69 -29.85
CA ILE A 565 10.01 -25.63 -28.86
C ILE A 565 11.49 -25.66 -28.46
N GLU A 566 12.10 -24.49 -28.31
CA GLU A 566 13.50 -24.36 -27.87
C GLU A 566 13.64 -24.32 -26.33
N GLY A 567 14.83 -24.65 -25.81
CA GLY A 567 15.12 -24.67 -24.38
C GLY A 567 14.73 -23.38 -23.62
N PRO A 568 15.14 -22.17 -24.06
CA PRO A 568 14.77 -20.91 -23.41
C PRO A 568 13.26 -20.65 -23.39
N GLN A 569 12.57 -21.03 -24.46
CA GLN A 569 11.12 -20.91 -24.58
C GLN A 569 10.41 -21.88 -23.64
N ASN A 570 10.90 -23.12 -23.52
CA ASN A 570 10.38 -24.10 -22.58
C ASN A 570 10.47 -23.63 -21.13
N THR A 571 11.55 -22.94 -20.73
CA THR A 571 11.66 -22.33 -19.40
C THR A 571 10.56 -21.29 -19.16
N THR A 572 10.26 -20.47 -20.17
CA THR A 572 9.20 -19.45 -20.08
C THR A 572 7.81 -20.08 -19.95
N ILE A 573 7.54 -21.12 -20.75
CA ILE A 573 6.29 -21.89 -20.70
C ILE A 573 6.14 -22.59 -19.35
N SER A 574 7.18 -23.27 -18.87
CA SER A 574 7.17 -23.99 -17.60
C SER A 574 6.93 -23.05 -16.41
N ASN A 575 7.53 -21.85 -16.43
CA ASN A 575 7.29 -20.83 -15.39
C ASN A 575 5.84 -20.33 -15.39
N ALA A 576 5.26 -20.10 -16.57
CA ALA A 576 3.86 -19.67 -16.68
C ALA A 576 2.90 -20.78 -16.25
N LEU A 577 3.21 -22.04 -16.58
CA LEU A 577 2.45 -23.21 -16.15
C LEU A 577 2.51 -23.41 -14.63
N SER A 578 3.69 -23.26 -14.01
CA SER A 578 3.83 -23.27 -12.54
C SER A 578 2.98 -22.17 -11.93
N THR A 579 3.07 -20.93 -12.44
CA THR A 579 2.28 -19.79 -11.94
C THR A 579 0.78 -20.05 -12.02
N MET A 580 0.31 -20.71 -13.09
CA MET A 580 -1.09 -21.10 -13.28
C MET A 580 -1.55 -22.08 -12.20
N VAL A 581 -0.76 -23.12 -11.92
CA VAL A 581 -1.03 -24.14 -10.89
C VAL A 581 -0.92 -23.56 -9.47
N ASP A 582 0.10 -22.74 -9.20
CA ASP A 582 0.32 -22.10 -7.90
C ASP A 582 -0.82 -21.12 -7.55
N SER A 583 -1.36 -20.42 -8.56
CA SER A 583 -2.52 -19.55 -8.40
C SER A 583 -3.77 -20.35 -8.02
N PHE A 584 -4.00 -21.49 -8.67
CA PHE A 584 -5.09 -22.41 -8.31
C PHE A 584 -4.96 -22.92 -6.87
N GLY A 585 -3.79 -23.43 -6.46
CA GLY A 585 -3.58 -23.90 -5.10
C GLY A 585 -3.75 -22.80 -4.04
N SER A 586 -3.38 -21.56 -4.38
CA SER A 586 -3.58 -20.41 -3.50
C SER A 586 -5.04 -20.00 -3.38
N LEU A 587 -5.81 -20.06 -4.47
CA LEU A 587 -7.27 -19.82 -4.46
C LEU A 587 -7.99 -20.91 -3.66
N GLU A 588 -7.59 -22.17 -3.84
CA GLU A 588 -8.11 -23.30 -3.08
C GLU A 588 -7.82 -23.15 -1.58
N ARG A 589 -6.63 -22.64 -1.21
CA ARG A 589 -6.32 -22.32 0.19
C ARG A 589 -7.30 -21.30 0.77
N ILE A 590 -7.59 -20.21 0.04
CA ILE A 590 -8.58 -19.21 0.50
C ILE A 590 -9.93 -19.86 0.75
N LEU A 591 -10.39 -20.77 -0.11
CA LEU A 591 -11.66 -21.47 0.06
C LEU A 591 -11.64 -22.42 1.26
N ARG A 592 -10.59 -23.25 1.37
CA ARG A 592 -10.51 -24.36 2.34
C ARG A 592 -10.10 -23.93 3.75
N THR A 593 -9.51 -22.75 3.92
CA THR A 593 -9.10 -22.24 5.23
C THR A 593 -9.95 -21.03 5.64
N PRO A 594 -11.22 -21.22 6.04
CA PRO A 594 -12.06 -20.15 6.57
C PRO A 594 -11.57 -19.63 7.92
N ILE A 595 -12.10 -18.48 8.36
CA ILE A 595 -11.80 -17.96 9.70
C ILE A 595 -12.21 -19.02 10.73
N PRO A 596 -11.37 -19.33 11.75
CA PRO A 596 -11.67 -20.38 12.71
C PRO A 596 -13.06 -20.22 13.33
N LEU A 597 -13.84 -21.31 13.35
CA LEU A 597 -15.22 -21.29 13.85
C LEU A 597 -15.32 -20.77 15.29
N ALA A 598 -14.35 -21.12 16.15
CA ALA A 598 -14.30 -20.64 17.53
C ALA A 598 -14.26 -19.11 17.62
N TYR A 599 -13.57 -18.46 16.69
CA TYR A 599 -13.51 -17.01 16.61
C TYR A 599 -14.87 -16.41 16.24
N ASN A 600 -15.51 -16.94 15.20
CA ASN A 600 -16.83 -16.47 14.75
C ASN A 600 -17.90 -16.64 15.83
N ILE A 601 -17.87 -17.77 16.55
CA ILE A 601 -18.76 -18.01 17.69
C ILE A 601 -18.48 -16.99 18.81
N HIS A 602 -17.22 -16.80 19.19
CA HIS A 602 -16.86 -15.89 20.28
C HIS A 602 -17.17 -14.43 19.99
N LEU A 603 -16.98 -13.98 18.74
CA LEU A 603 -17.38 -12.65 18.30
C LEU A 603 -18.91 -12.45 18.40
N LYS A 604 -19.70 -13.42 17.91
CA LYS A 604 -21.17 -13.36 18.05
C LYS A 604 -21.59 -13.32 19.53
N GLN A 605 -20.99 -14.16 20.38
CA GLN A 605 -21.26 -14.15 21.82
C GLN A 605 -20.91 -12.81 22.48
N SER A 606 -19.77 -12.22 22.12
CA SER A 606 -19.31 -10.93 22.62
C SER A 606 -20.23 -9.78 22.18
N LEU A 607 -20.69 -9.79 20.92
CA LEU A 607 -21.67 -8.84 20.40
C LEU A 607 -23.00 -8.92 21.17
N TYR A 608 -23.53 -10.13 21.37
CA TYR A 608 -24.75 -10.32 22.14
C TYR A 608 -24.58 -9.92 23.61
N ALA A 609 -23.43 -10.24 24.24
CA ALA A 609 -23.14 -9.83 25.61
C ALA A 609 -23.11 -8.31 25.73
N TYR A 610 -22.41 -7.62 24.82
CA TYR A 610 -22.35 -6.16 24.81
C TYR A 610 -23.73 -5.52 24.61
N CYS A 611 -24.46 -5.93 23.58
CA CYS A 611 -25.80 -5.41 23.29
C CYS A 611 -26.82 -5.70 24.40
N SER A 612 -26.63 -6.78 25.17
CA SER A 612 -27.50 -7.13 26.31
C SER A 612 -27.17 -6.35 27.58
N VAL A 613 -25.93 -5.87 27.76
CA VAL A 613 -25.53 -5.07 28.93
C VAL A 613 -25.96 -3.60 28.78
N LEU A 614 -25.93 -3.05 27.56
CA LEU A 614 -26.26 -1.64 27.29
C LEU A 614 -27.62 -1.15 27.83
N PRO A 615 -28.75 -1.90 27.73
CA PRO A 615 -30.03 -1.44 28.26
C PRO A 615 -29.96 -1.15 29.77
N PHE A 616 -29.26 -1.99 30.54
CA PHE A 616 -29.14 -1.84 31.99
C PHE A 616 -28.35 -0.60 32.40
N THR A 617 -27.38 -0.18 31.58
CA THR A 617 -26.53 0.97 31.89
C THR A 617 -27.17 2.28 31.43
N LEU A 618 -27.90 2.25 30.32
CA LEU A 618 -28.48 3.45 29.69
C LEU A 618 -29.88 3.79 30.19
N VAL A 619 -30.65 2.84 30.73
CA VAL A 619 -32.06 3.06 31.09
C VAL A 619 -32.26 4.15 32.14
N LYS A 620 -31.33 4.31 33.09
CA LYS A 620 -31.42 5.33 34.14
C LYS A 620 -31.37 6.76 33.58
N ASP A 621 -30.52 6.97 32.58
CA ASP A 621 -30.24 8.31 32.04
C ASP A 621 -31.17 8.66 30.85
N LEU A 622 -31.63 7.64 30.11
CA LEU A 622 -32.34 7.82 28.84
C LEU A 622 -33.78 7.27 28.82
N GLY A 623 -34.19 6.45 29.80
CA GLY A 623 -35.53 5.87 29.89
C GLY A 623 -36.00 5.21 28.58
N TRP A 624 -37.15 5.62 28.06
CA TRP A 624 -37.70 5.11 26.79
C TRP A 624 -36.80 5.34 25.57
N MET A 625 -35.92 6.36 25.58
CA MET A 625 -34.98 6.62 24.48
C MET A 625 -33.87 5.56 24.36
N THR A 626 -33.68 4.72 25.38
CA THR A 626 -32.75 3.59 25.34
C THR A 626 -33.08 2.60 24.22
N ILE A 627 -34.37 2.38 23.91
CA ILE A 627 -34.82 1.43 22.89
C ILE A 627 -34.32 1.79 21.48
N PRO A 628 -34.63 2.99 20.93
CA PRO A 628 -34.15 3.36 19.59
C PRO A 628 -32.63 3.45 19.51
N ILE A 629 -31.95 3.87 20.58
CA ILE A 629 -30.48 3.95 20.61
C ILE A 629 -29.86 2.55 20.51
N ILE A 630 -30.37 1.58 21.27
CA ILE A 630 -29.87 0.20 21.19
C ILE A 630 -30.17 -0.42 19.84
N GLY A 631 -31.34 -0.10 19.25
CA GLY A 631 -31.63 -0.48 17.87
C GLY A 631 -30.56 0.01 16.90
N ILE A 632 -30.19 1.29 16.95
CA ILE A 632 -29.13 1.86 16.10
C ILE A 632 -27.77 1.17 16.35
N VAL A 633 -27.39 0.97 17.62
CA VAL A 633 -26.14 0.30 17.98
C VAL A 633 -26.11 -1.15 17.46
N ALA A 634 -27.18 -1.92 17.68
CA ALA A 634 -27.29 -3.29 17.19
C ALA A 634 -27.23 -3.33 15.66
N PHE A 635 -27.94 -2.44 14.98
CA PHE A 635 -27.90 -2.31 13.53
C PHE A 635 -26.47 -2.07 13.01
N MET A 636 -25.72 -1.15 13.63
CA MET A 636 -24.35 -0.84 13.21
C MET A 636 -23.39 -2.02 13.48
N LEU A 637 -23.41 -2.59 14.70
CA LEU A 637 -22.46 -3.62 15.09
C LEU A 637 -22.69 -4.95 14.36
N PHE A 638 -23.96 -5.41 14.29
CA PHE A 638 -24.29 -6.60 13.50
C PHE A 638 -24.19 -6.33 11.99
N GLY A 639 -24.37 -5.08 11.55
CA GLY A 639 -24.10 -4.67 10.17
C GLY A 639 -22.65 -4.89 9.76
N ILE A 640 -21.69 -4.42 10.57
CA ILE A 640 -20.25 -4.62 10.33
C ILE A 640 -19.90 -6.11 10.31
N ASP A 641 -20.42 -6.87 11.27
CA ASP A 641 -20.26 -8.33 11.34
C ASP A 641 -20.82 -9.04 10.10
N GLY A 642 -21.99 -8.62 9.65
CA GLY A 642 -22.66 -9.12 8.44
C GLY A 642 -21.86 -8.82 7.17
N ILE A 643 -21.33 -7.61 7.02
CA ILE A 643 -20.45 -7.25 5.89
C ILE A 643 -19.23 -8.15 5.85
N GLY A 644 -18.60 -8.38 7.02
CA GLY A 644 -17.46 -9.28 7.11
C GLY A 644 -17.81 -10.73 6.73
N ALA A 645 -19.01 -11.21 7.07
CA ALA A 645 -19.48 -12.53 6.67
C ALA A 645 -19.69 -12.65 5.16
N GLU A 646 -20.29 -11.63 4.56
CA GLU A 646 -20.63 -11.58 3.14
C GLU A 646 -19.37 -11.65 2.25
N ILE A 647 -18.33 -10.87 2.58
CA ILE A 647 -17.13 -10.78 1.74
C ILE A 647 -16.05 -11.81 2.11
N GLU A 648 -16.28 -12.65 3.13
CA GLU A 648 -15.29 -13.62 3.61
C GLU A 648 -14.96 -14.68 2.56
N ASN A 649 -15.97 -15.16 1.82
CA ASN A 649 -15.82 -16.12 0.74
C ASN A 649 -16.16 -15.45 -0.60
N PRO A 650 -15.16 -14.96 -1.35
CA PRO A 650 -15.39 -14.07 -2.48
C PRO A 650 -15.73 -14.79 -3.80
N PHE A 651 -16.03 -16.09 -3.77
CA PHE A 651 -16.10 -16.94 -4.96
C PHE A 651 -17.51 -17.38 -5.38
N GLY A 652 -18.54 -16.96 -4.66
CA GLY A 652 -19.92 -17.38 -4.88
C GLY A 652 -20.60 -16.71 -6.08
N TYR A 653 -21.90 -16.43 -5.88
CA TYR A 653 -22.81 -15.80 -6.85
C TYR A 653 -23.40 -14.49 -6.33
N ASP A 654 -22.97 -14.04 -5.15
CA ASP A 654 -23.54 -12.85 -4.54
C ASP A 654 -23.04 -11.60 -5.27
N TRP A 655 -23.81 -10.52 -5.22
CA TRP A 655 -23.42 -9.26 -5.88
C TRP A 655 -22.11 -8.68 -5.33
N ASN A 656 -21.74 -9.09 -4.12
CA ASN A 656 -20.52 -8.68 -3.43
C ASN A 656 -19.32 -9.61 -3.68
N ASP A 657 -19.51 -10.70 -4.43
CA ASP A 657 -18.45 -11.64 -4.80
C ASP A 657 -17.63 -11.16 -6.00
N LEU A 658 -16.52 -11.84 -6.26
CA LEU A 658 -15.75 -11.62 -7.47
C LEU A 658 -16.56 -12.06 -8.70
N PRO A 659 -16.62 -11.23 -9.77
CA PRO A 659 -17.35 -11.57 -10.99
C PRO A 659 -16.56 -12.57 -11.84
N LEU A 660 -16.43 -13.81 -11.35
CA LEU A 660 -15.62 -14.86 -11.99
C LEU A 660 -16.12 -15.22 -13.39
N ASP A 661 -17.44 -15.17 -13.60
CA ASP A 661 -18.04 -15.39 -14.92
C ASP A 661 -17.58 -14.34 -15.93
N ASP A 662 -17.60 -13.05 -15.54
CA ASP A 662 -17.11 -11.97 -16.39
C ASP A 662 -15.62 -12.14 -16.69
N PHE A 663 -14.83 -12.53 -15.69
CA PHE A 663 -13.41 -12.77 -15.89
C PHE A 663 -13.13 -13.92 -16.88
N CYS A 664 -13.89 -15.02 -16.79
CA CYS A 664 -13.80 -16.12 -17.74
C CYS A 664 -14.23 -15.68 -19.15
N ASN A 665 -15.34 -14.97 -19.28
CA ASN A 665 -15.87 -14.47 -20.56
C ASN A 665 -14.92 -13.46 -21.23
N GLU A 666 -14.27 -12.61 -20.44
CA GLU A 666 -13.27 -11.68 -20.94
C GLU A 666 -12.00 -12.41 -21.39
N LEU A 667 -11.54 -13.39 -20.61
CA LEU A 667 -10.39 -14.22 -20.97
C LEU A 667 -10.66 -15.03 -22.25
N GLN A 668 -11.86 -15.61 -22.40
CA GLN A 668 -12.26 -16.33 -23.61
C GLN A 668 -12.18 -15.42 -24.84
N ARG A 669 -12.80 -14.23 -24.78
CA ARG A 669 -12.76 -13.25 -25.88
C ARG A 669 -11.34 -12.87 -26.29
N GLU A 670 -10.42 -12.75 -25.32
CA GLU A 670 -9.02 -12.44 -25.60
C GLU A 670 -8.27 -13.59 -26.25
N VAL A 671 -8.46 -14.81 -25.76
CA VAL A 671 -7.86 -16.02 -26.34
C VAL A 671 -8.36 -16.20 -27.77
N ASP A 672 -9.67 -16.08 -28.00
CA ASP A 672 -10.28 -16.18 -29.33
C ASP A 672 -9.77 -15.09 -30.27
N TYR A 673 -9.63 -13.86 -29.77
CA TYR A 673 -9.05 -12.77 -30.56
C TYR A 673 -7.60 -13.08 -30.96
N MET A 674 -6.79 -13.60 -30.04
CA MET A 674 -5.40 -13.98 -30.31
C MET A 674 -5.31 -15.10 -31.35
N THR A 675 -6.15 -16.12 -31.27
CA THR A 675 -6.10 -17.28 -32.17
C THR A 675 -6.77 -17.03 -33.53
N THR A 676 -7.65 -16.04 -33.66
CA THR A 676 -8.37 -15.77 -34.92
C THR A 676 -7.89 -14.54 -35.68
N LYS A 677 -7.43 -13.48 -34.98
CA LYS A 677 -7.10 -12.19 -35.60
C LYS A 677 -5.60 -11.90 -35.65
N VAL A 678 -4.80 -12.50 -34.77
CA VAL A 678 -3.36 -12.21 -34.70
C VAL A 678 -2.59 -13.20 -35.59
N PRO A 679 -1.78 -12.73 -36.56
CA PRO A 679 -1.06 -13.62 -37.45
C PRO A 679 0.01 -14.42 -36.70
N LYS A 680 0.12 -15.72 -37.02
CA LYS A 680 1.11 -16.65 -36.42
C LYS A 680 2.56 -16.28 -36.75
N LYS A 681 2.80 -15.58 -37.87
CA LYS A 681 4.12 -15.13 -38.37
C LYS A 681 4.02 -13.71 -38.89
N LEU A 682 5.12 -12.95 -38.81
CA LEU A 682 5.19 -11.62 -39.42
C LEU A 682 4.95 -11.69 -40.94
N PRO A 683 4.21 -10.73 -41.54
CA PRO A 683 4.08 -10.64 -42.99
C PRO A 683 5.45 -10.44 -43.64
N LYS A 684 5.76 -11.18 -44.71
CA LYS A 684 7.07 -11.07 -45.41
C LYS A 684 7.39 -9.65 -45.93
N HIS A 685 6.37 -8.80 -46.12
CA HIS A 685 6.51 -7.48 -46.74
C HIS A 685 7.20 -6.39 -45.89
N SER A 686 7.53 -6.65 -44.63
CA SER A 686 8.09 -5.65 -43.71
C SER A 686 9.60 -5.75 -43.47
N LEU A 687 10.31 -6.69 -44.11
CA LEU A 687 11.76 -6.85 -43.95
C LEU A 687 12.59 -6.42 -45.18
N ASP A 688 11.96 -6.27 -46.35
CA ASP A 688 12.68 -5.99 -47.61
C ASP A 688 12.82 -4.48 -47.93
N ASN A 689 12.36 -3.59 -47.05
CA ASN A 689 12.34 -2.13 -47.26
C ASN A 689 13.04 -1.33 -46.14
N GLU A 690 14.10 -1.86 -45.52
CA GLU A 690 15.05 -1.00 -44.81
C GLU A 690 16.10 -0.46 -45.80
N PRO A 691 16.31 0.87 -45.89
CA PRO A 691 17.47 1.40 -46.60
C PRO A 691 18.72 0.94 -45.84
N GLN A 692 19.61 0.24 -46.55
CA GLN A 692 20.91 -0.19 -46.02
C GLN A 692 21.60 0.99 -45.33
N SER A 693 21.80 0.87 -44.02
CA SER A 693 22.63 1.80 -43.24
C SER A 693 24.04 1.86 -43.83
N PRO A 694 24.64 3.05 -44.01
CA PRO A 694 25.99 3.17 -44.57
C PRO A 694 27.02 2.52 -43.62
N PRO A 695 28.14 2.01 -44.16
CA PRO A 695 29.16 1.34 -43.36
C PRO A 695 29.75 2.31 -42.32
N LEU A 696 29.82 1.85 -41.08
CA LEU A 696 30.47 2.54 -39.97
C LEU A 696 31.92 2.86 -40.34
N ILE A 697 32.26 4.15 -40.35
CA ILE A 697 33.64 4.62 -40.43
C ILE A 697 34.31 4.26 -39.10
N PRO A 698 35.51 3.63 -39.12
CA PRO A 698 36.22 3.30 -37.88
C PRO A 698 36.74 4.58 -37.21
N ILE A 699 36.49 4.70 -35.90
CA ILE A 699 37.21 5.59 -34.98
C ILE A 699 38.07 4.71 -34.08
#